data_AF-A0A1Y1JEN8-F1
#
_entry.id   AF-A0A1Y1JEN8-F1
#
_cell.length_a   1.000
_cell.length_b   1.000
_cell.length_c   1.000
_cell.angle_alpha   90.00
_cell.angle_beta   90.00
_cell.angle_gamma   90.00
#
_symmetry.space_group_name_H-M   'P 1'
#
loop_
_entity.id
_entity.type
_entity.pdbx_description
1 polymer ?
#
loop_
_entity_poly.entity_id
_entity_poly.type
_entity_poly.pdbx_seq_one_letter_code
_entity_poly.pdbx_strand_id
1 'polypeptide(L)'
;MQRKLFVTLFTTCLVTLPSILVHGKEYFSGFVHKKLKNLLQCNFVAYYNIGNNGPDPNSFLDFVGEPEQFYWFIEHYLSVPFKIPKHLKNNKIHNFSSCKNRSWVSEFLRKYEEPDIYELMKFLDKEQKLYFSQNFENIEPVAKYTSFSFKEFHKYCILPPLIETNIKKKDKGGFLSYQLNEEEYKIYLNSLGSPISALKNVYSHMEDGERKSLLMNIVEMEDSNEVLVNCPVYDLKLHYNKDCGSEPNILKCLDNYIKKLCKRRIAKREHGTFCDHLLFLFDALKEPYVENFKKFLKRNDVHLVKPQSVWGVPLFNTYKPRDIKDPKKNVPADVFKVLSSKNKLFLSFVDEIPNNPYYVEESQPLVKLSSFTSSIFDKLHRFFQIFKKQGKAISPVSVKELSHNISDFSFKRDTSDIECKNVKKSLNLDLEVEVAKGVAAEKICKIIEKYVLTKENKGKTLKGEFMLQLDDVHKGFRLECVLLSTHVEGYNIIRQLLNMESMLSLTRYTSLYLHKFFKTVTSLKGNFLYENANAIKYAQSCGTAVLHVPAVLYRRNIYLSETFLSLYLGLSNLVSSNPSSPFFEYAIIEFLVSYFNKGSEKFILYFISIMSVLYINIYYYEQLYCYHNEHFELLRSKMIHPNVANRILENISMLIKSPRYAKMYALYTKFDDEVIFNKEKVFEILYSFDQFLSSADAQKKAKMQNISDDLVDLDTTSDGIGFRKEDIFFESENIGSMESAGEETDEDLEGIDKNQQKKITEYLSMIPEGESANLDNKNKELELELYKYIGPINNNTTEVGTISSHSPSASSHEGLDAEEGSDVTSSVQDVKEKTGQMGKDFKRMKGKSSSQFRKGTDSYESLTSLGQISSGEFSNEDKGSNTNISPEEETPEQEM
;
A
#
# COMPACT_ATOMS: atom_id res chain seq x y z
N MET A 1 25.16 -54.90 -38.64
CA MET A 1 25.52 -54.16 -37.40
C MET A 1 26.20 -52.81 -37.65
N GLN A 2 27.07 -52.66 -38.65
CA GLN A 2 27.81 -51.40 -38.93
C GLN A 2 26.94 -50.17 -39.26
N ARG A 3 25.78 -50.31 -39.93
CA ARG A 3 24.87 -49.17 -40.20
C ARG A 3 24.24 -48.56 -38.94
N LYS A 4 23.90 -49.38 -37.93
CA LYS A 4 23.36 -48.87 -36.66
C LYS A 4 24.43 -48.12 -35.87
N LEU A 5 25.67 -48.64 -35.87
CA LEU A 5 26.80 -47.99 -35.20
C LEU A 5 27.17 -46.67 -35.86
N PHE A 6 27.13 -46.58 -37.20
CA PHE A 6 27.36 -45.32 -37.91
C PHE A 6 26.26 -44.30 -37.65
N VAL A 7 24.98 -44.70 -37.60
CA VAL A 7 23.88 -43.78 -37.29
C VAL A 7 23.94 -43.31 -35.83
N THR A 8 24.28 -44.17 -34.86
CA THR A 8 24.50 -43.71 -33.48
C THR A 8 25.78 -42.89 -33.33
N LEU A 9 26.86 -43.17 -34.05
CA LEU A 9 28.05 -42.31 -34.03
C LEU A 9 27.77 -40.96 -34.69
N PHE A 10 26.99 -40.92 -35.77
CA PHE A 10 26.66 -39.68 -36.48
C PHE A 10 25.67 -38.83 -35.68
N THR A 11 24.67 -39.44 -35.02
CA THR A 11 23.77 -38.71 -34.12
C THR A 11 24.45 -38.28 -32.82
N THR A 12 25.34 -39.10 -32.25
CA THR A 12 26.12 -38.68 -31.08
C THR A 12 27.14 -37.60 -31.43
N CYS A 13 27.81 -37.65 -32.60
CA CYS A 13 28.70 -36.58 -33.08
C CYS A 13 27.98 -35.30 -33.51
N LEU A 14 26.72 -35.36 -33.97
CA LEU A 14 25.90 -34.16 -34.21
C LEU A 14 25.34 -33.55 -32.92
N VAL A 15 25.10 -34.36 -31.89
CA VAL A 15 24.72 -33.89 -30.55
C VAL A 15 25.93 -33.40 -29.74
N THR A 16 27.15 -33.84 -30.08
CA THR A 16 28.43 -33.39 -29.49
C THR A 16 29.23 -32.45 -30.39
N LEU A 17 28.65 -31.93 -31.47
CA LEU A 17 29.19 -30.74 -32.13
C LEU A 17 29.21 -29.62 -31.06
N PRO A 18 30.35 -28.95 -30.87
CA PRO A 18 30.45 -27.88 -29.88
C PRO A 18 29.31 -26.91 -30.16
N SER A 19 28.56 -26.55 -29.11
CA SER A 19 27.67 -25.40 -29.14
C SER A 19 28.37 -24.33 -29.96
N ILE A 20 27.81 -23.97 -31.11
CA ILE A 20 28.38 -22.94 -31.96
C ILE A 20 28.37 -21.69 -31.08
N LEU A 21 29.52 -21.37 -30.51
CA LEU A 21 29.71 -20.24 -29.62
C LEU A 21 29.69 -19.01 -30.50
N VAL A 22 28.49 -18.54 -30.83
CA VAL A 22 28.31 -17.25 -31.48
C VAL A 22 28.64 -16.19 -30.43
N HIS A 23 29.78 -15.52 -30.61
CA HIS A 23 30.30 -14.49 -29.68
C HIS A 23 30.61 -14.98 -28.23
N GLY A 24 30.91 -16.28 -28.04
CA GLY A 24 31.31 -16.81 -26.72
C GLY A 24 30.16 -17.18 -25.77
N LYS A 25 28.91 -17.18 -26.26
CA LYS A 25 27.72 -17.66 -25.54
C LYS A 25 27.12 -18.89 -26.24
N GLU A 26 26.45 -19.74 -25.48
CA GLU A 26 25.71 -20.89 -26.05
C GLU A 26 24.45 -20.37 -26.77
N TYR A 27 24.15 -20.89 -27.97
CA TYR A 27 22.83 -20.66 -28.59
C TYR A 27 21.73 -21.35 -27.78
N PHE A 28 20.59 -20.70 -27.57
CA PHE A 28 19.46 -21.30 -26.85
C PHE A 28 18.64 -22.23 -27.75
N SER A 29 18.80 -23.54 -27.58
CA SER A 29 18.11 -24.57 -28.38
C SER A 29 16.81 -25.10 -27.74
N GLY A 30 16.19 -24.33 -26.83
CA GLY A 30 14.98 -24.74 -26.11
C GLY A 30 15.21 -25.59 -24.86
N PHE A 31 16.46 -25.70 -24.39
CA PHE A 31 16.81 -26.34 -23.13
C PHE A 31 17.84 -25.53 -22.36
N VAL A 32 17.76 -25.56 -21.03
CA VAL A 32 18.74 -24.90 -20.15
C VAL A 32 19.57 -25.91 -19.37
N HIS A 33 20.80 -25.52 -19.05
CA HIS A 33 21.69 -26.30 -18.22
C HIS A 33 21.08 -26.65 -16.85
N LYS A 34 21.40 -27.83 -16.31
CA LYS A 34 20.83 -28.38 -15.04
C LYS A 34 20.82 -27.39 -13.87
N LYS A 35 21.88 -26.59 -13.71
CA LYS A 35 21.97 -25.55 -12.65
C LYS A 35 20.90 -24.44 -12.77
N LEU A 36 20.52 -24.07 -14.00
CA LEU A 36 19.46 -23.10 -14.28
C LEU A 36 18.08 -23.73 -14.13
N LYS A 37 17.93 -24.99 -14.56
CA LYS A 37 16.69 -25.77 -14.34
C LYS A 37 16.36 -25.93 -12.86
N ASN A 38 17.35 -26.28 -12.02
CA ASN A 38 17.15 -26.37 -10.57
C ASN A 38 16.76 -25.02 -9.94
N LEU A 39 17.36 -23.91 -10.40
CA LEU A 39 17.02 -22.58 -9.92
C LEU A 39 15.59 -22.16 -10.34
N LEU A 40 15.18 -22.53 -11.55
CA LEU A 40 13.81 -22.31 -12.03
C LEU A 40 12.79 -23.10 -11.18
N GLN A 41 13.08 -24.38 -10.90
CA GLN A 41 12.24 -25.20 -10.01
C GLN A 41 12.13 -24.60 -8.60
N CYS A 42 13.23 -24.12 -8.02
CA CYS A 42 13.19 -23.40 -6.74
C CYS A 42 12.24 -22.18 -6.78
N ASN A 43 12.25 -21.42 -7.88
CA ASN A 43 11.35 -20.28 -8.05
C ASN A 43 9.88 -20.73 -8.17
N PHE A 44 9.59 -21.79 -8.92
CA PHE A 44 8.23 -22.36 -8.96
C PHE A 44 7.76 -22.81 -7.58
N VAL A 45 8.58 -23.56 -6.84
CA VAL A 45 8.23 -23.97 -5.46
C VAL A 45 7.92 -22.76 -4.57
N ALA A 46 8.74 -21.71 -4.64
CA ALA A 46 8.52 -20.50 -3.85
C ALA A 46 7.29 -19.68 -4.29
N TYR A 47 6.88 -19.81 -5.55
CA TYR A 47 5.70 -19.15 -6.09
C TYR A 47 4.40 -19.89 -5.73
N TYR A 48 4.33 -21.20 -5.99
CA TYR A 48 3.15 -22.00 -5.67
C TYR A 48 2.88 -22.11 -4.16
N ASN A 49 3.93 -22.05 -3.34
CA ASN A 49 3.84 -22.01 -1.86
C ASN A 49 3.98 -20.57 -1.35
N ILE A 50 3.32 -19.60 -1.98
CA ILE A 50 3.34 -18.23 -1.46
C ILE A 50 2.46 -18.08 -0.22
N GLY A 51 1.32 -18.80 -0.20
CA GLY A 51 0.42 -18.93 0.93
C GLY A 51 0.88 -20.01 1.93
N ASN A 52 0.33 -19.99 3.14
CA ASN A 52 0.73 -20.91 4.21
C ASN A 52 0.09 -22.31 4.09
N ASN A 53 -0.83 -22.52 3.14
CA ASN A 53 -1.64 -23.73 3.02
C ASN A 53 -1.05 -24.79 2.06
N GLY A 54 0.22 -24.64 1.67
CA GLY A 54 0.88 -25.51 0.70
C GLY A 54 0.79 -25.00 -0.75
N PRO A 55 1.16 -25.83 -1.74
CA PRO A 55 1.17 -25.44 -3.15
C PRO A 55 -0.27 -25.31 -3.69
N ASP A 56 -0.59 -24.18 -4.30
CA ASP A 56 -1.95 -23.88 -4.78
C ASP A 56 -2.12 -24.06 -6.30
N PRO A 57 -2.99 -24.96 -6.78
CA PRO A 57 -3.21 -25.17 -8.21
C PRO A 57 -3.81 -23.94 -8.93
N ASN A 58 -4.52 -23.05 -8.22
CA ASN A 58 -5.07 -21.81 -8.81
C ASN A 58 -4.00 -20.75 -9.08
N SER A 59 -2.75 -21.01 -8.70
CA SER A 59 -1.63 -20.12 -8.96
C SER A 59 -1.02 -20.29 -10.36
N PHE A 60 -1.53 -21.18 -11.23
CA PHE A 60 -0.95 -21.33 -12.58
C PHE A 60 -0.97 -20.01 -13.38
N LEU A 61 0.15 -19.70 -14.03
CA LEU A 61 0.35 -18.51 -14.88
C LEU A 61 0.50 -18.99 -16.32
N ASP A 62 -0.32 -18.47 -17.23
CA ASP A 62 -0.24 -18.80 -18.66
C ASP A 62 0.66 -17.80 -19.36
N PHE A 63 1.93 -18.15 -19.51
CA PHE A 63 2.90 -17.26 -20.13
C PHE A 63 2.65 -17.02 -21.61
N VAL A 64 2.05 -17.97 -22.35
CA VAL A 64 1.85 -17.85 -23.80
C VAL A 64 0.53 -17.15 -24.12
N GLY A 65 -0.54 -17.50 -23.40
CA GLY A 65 -1.86 -16.89 -23.56
C GLY A 65 -1.95 -15.48 -22.98
N GLU A 66 -1.27 -15.22 -21.87
CA GLU A 66 -1.31 -13.95 -21.14
C GLU A 66 0.12 -13.41 -20.89
N PRO A 67 0.74 -12.72 -21.89
CA PRO A 67 2.14 -12.28 -21.80
C PRO A 67 2.46 -11.35 -20.61
N GLU A 68 1.49 -10.61 -20.09
CA GLU A 68 1.64 -9.80 -18.87
C GLU A 68 2.06 -10.66 -17.65
N GLN A 69 1.53 -11.89 -17.55
CA GLN A 69 1.84 -12.81 -16.45
C GLN A 69 3.30 -13.29 -16.52
N PHE A 70 3.85 -13.41 -17.71
CA PHE A 70 5.25 -13.76 -17.94
C PHE A 70 6.20 -12.66 -17.44
N TYR A 71 5.96 -11.40 -17.82
CA TYR A 71 6.76 -10.27 -17.34
C TYR A 71 6.63 -10.06 -15.84
N TRP A 72 5.44 -10.25 -15.27
CA TRP A 72 5.22 -10.22 -13.82
C TRP A 72 6.06 -11.27 -13.09
N PHE A 73 6.11 -12.51 -13.61
CA PHE A 73 6.93 -13.57 -13.02
C PHE A 73 8.43 -13.28 -13.15
N ILE A 74 8.85 -12.66 -14.26
CA ILE A 74 10.22 -12.19 -14.43
C ILE A 74 10.57 -11.11 -13.41
N GLU A 75 9.73 -10.08 -13.26
CA GLU A 75 9.96 -8.96 -12.35
C GLU A 75 10.10 -9.43 -10.91
N HIS A 76 9.23 -10.34 -10.46
CA HIS A 76 9.15 -10.68 -9.04
C HIS A 76 9.92 -11.92 -8.61
N TYR A 77 10.20 -12.86 -9.51
CA TYR A 77 10.85 -14.13 -9.18
C TYR A 77 12.16 -14.36 -9.94
N LEU A 78 12.19 -14.21 -11.28
CA LEU A 78 13.36 -14.64 -12.07
C LEU A 78 14.49 -13.61 -12.14
N SER A 79 14.17 -12.31 -12.14
CA SER A 79 15.15 -11.21 -12.18
C SER A 79 15.68 -10.84 -10.78
N VAL A 80 14.93 -11.19 -9.73
CA VAL A 80 15.30 -10.95 -8.33
C VAL A 80 16.14 -12.12 -7.81
N PRO A 81 17.10 -11.87 -6.91
CA PRO A 81 17.82 -12.95 -6.29
C PRO A 81 16.94 -13.81 -5.37
N PHE A 82 17.05 -15.13 -5.50
CA PHE A 82 16.19 -16.07 -4.80
C PHE A 82 16.24 -15.90 -3.28
N LYS A 83 15.05 -15.72 -2.69
CA LYS A 83 14.83 -15.60 -1.24
C LYS A 83 13.82 -16.66 -0.79
N ILE A 84 14.22 -17.44 0.21
CA ILE A 84 13.39 -18.51 0.78
C ILE A 84 12.18 -17.89 1.51
N PRO A 85 10.93 -18.29 1.16
CA PRO A 85 9.73 -17.91 1.92
C PRO A 85 9.87 -18.27 3.40
N LYS A 86 9.36 -17.42 4.30
CA LYS A 86 9.57 -17.58 5.76
C LYS A 86 9.11 -18.96 6.26
N HIS A 87 7.92 -19.41 5.84
CA HIS A 87 7.34 -20.69 6.27
C HIS A 87 8.06 -21.92 5.68
N LEU A 88 8.78 -21.78 4.56
CA LEU A 88 9.54 -22.89 3.94
C LEU A 88 10.96 -23.03 4.49
N LYS A 89 11.44 -22.12 5.35
CA LYS A 89 12.82 -22.16 5.86
C LYS A 89 13.16 -23.42 6.65
N ASN A 90 12.17 -24.02 7.32
CA ASN A 90 12.34 -25.16 8.21
C ASN A 90 11.87 -26.49 7.58
N ASN A 91 11.33 -26.46 6.35
CA ASN A 91 10.83 -27.66 5.69
C ASN A 91 11.98 -28.52 5.16
N LYS A 92 12.11 -29.76 5.66
CA LYS A 92 13.12 -30.73 5.21
C LYS A 92 12.89 -31.24 3.77
N ILE A 93 11.71 -30.99 3.19
CA ILE A 93 11.27 -31.50 1.88
C ILE A 93 12.06 -30.87 0.72
N HIS A 94 12.52 -29.62 0.85
CA HIS A 94 13.20 -28.90 -0.24
C HIS A 94 14.53 -28.29 0.23
N ASN A 95 15.64 -28.70 -0.40
CA ASN A 95 16.96 -28.12 -0.14
C ASN A 95 17.21 -26.86 -1.00
N PHE A 96 16.88 -25.69 -0.45
CA PHE A 96 17.06 -24.39 -1.13
C PHE A 96 18.48 -23.82 -1.11
N SER A 97 19.44 -24.50 -0.47
CA SER A 97 20.82 -23.99 -0.31
C SER A 97 21.47 -23.68 -1.67
N SER A 98 21.23 -24.53 -2.67
CA SER A 98 21.79 -24.40 -4.03
C SER A 98 21.22 -23.23 -4.84
N CYS A 99 20.06 -22.70 -4.45
CA CYS A 99 19.34 -21.64 -5.16
C CYS A 99 19.56 -20.25 -4.54
N LYS A 100 19.97 -20.19 -3.27
CA LYS A 100 20.05 -18.96 -2.47
C LYS A 100 20.91 -17.87 -3.14
N ASN A 101 20.40 -16.64 -3.15
CA ASN A 101 21.07 -15.43 -3.67
C ASN A 101 21.43 -15.44 -5.17
N ARG A 102 20.93 -16.41 -5.94
CA ARG A 102 21.11 -16.48 -7.40
C ARG A 102 19.90 -15.87 -8.11
N SER A 103 20.12 -15.23 -9.26
CA SER A 103 19.06 -14.69 -10.12
C SER A 103 19.08 -15.42 -11.45
N TRP A 104 17.93 -15.97 -11.84
CA TRP A 104 17.81 -16.83 -13.01
C TRP A 104 18.10 -16.08 -14.31
N VAL A 105 17.50 -14.90 -14.49
CA VAL A 105 17.70 -14.06 -15.69
C VAL A 105 19.16 -13.69 -15.86
N SER A 106 19.83 -13.29 -14.79
CA SER A 106 21.23 -12.86 -14.86
C SER A 106 22.18 -13.99 -15.27
N GLU A 107 21.91 -15.22 -14.81
CA GLU A 107 22.69 -16.40 -15.18
C GLU A 107 22.34 -16.89 -16.59
N PHE A 108 21.06 -16.79 -16.98
CA PHE A 108 20.59 -17.15 -18.32
C PHE A 108 21.23 -16.28 -19.39
N LEU A 109 21.11 -14.96 -19.28
CA LEU A 109 21.65 -14.00 -20.25
C LEU A 109 23.19 -13.96 -20.27
N ARG A 110 23.86 -14.42 -19.21
CA ARG A 110 25.32 -14.59 -19.20
C ARG A 110 25.75 -15.82 -19.99
N LYS A 111 24.96 -16.89 -19.91
CA LYS A 111 25.31 -18.20 -20.47
C LYS A 111 24.86 -18.37 -21.92
N TYR A 112 23.65 -17.90 -22.23
CA TYR A 112 23.03 -18.04 -23.53
C TYR A 112 23.00 -16.71 -24.29
N GLU A 113 23.11 -16.78 -25.62
CA GLU A 113 22.68 -15.69 -26.49
C GLU A 113 21.17 -15.47 -26.28
N GLU A 114 20.74 -14.20 -26.23
CA GLU A 114 19.35 -13.86 -25.92
C GLU A 114 18.44 -14.34 -27.07
N PRO A 115 17.52 -15.31 -26.81
CA PRO A 115 16.62 -15.80 -27.84
C PRO A 115 15.46 -14.83 -28.10
N ASP A 116 14.64 -15.15 -29.10
CA ASP A 116 13.33 -14.53 -29.24
C ASP A 116 12.51 -14.75 -27.95
N ILE A 117 11.82 -13.71 -27.50
CA ILE A 117 11.04 -13.71 -26.27
C ILE A 117 9.93 -14.77 -26.32
N TYR A 118 9.36 -15.01 -27.50
CA TYR A 118 8.32 -16.02 -27.68
C TYR A 118 8.83 -17.45 -27.49
N GLU A 119 10.05 -17.74 -27.94
CA GLU A 119 10.71 -19.04 -27.69
C GLU A 119 10.96 -19.25 -26.20
N LEU A 120 11.39 -18.19 -25.50
CA LEU A 120 11.59 -18.23 -24.05
C LEU A 120 10.28 -18.43 -23.27
N MET A 121 9.21 -17.74 -23.67
CA MET A 121 7.87 -17.90 -23.08
C MET A 121 7.38 -19.35 -23.21
N LYS A 122 7.50 -19.94 -24.41
CA LYS A 122 7.15 -21.35 -24.65
C LYS A 122 7.96 -22.31 -23.79
N PHE A 123 9.26 -22.06 -23.64
CA PHE A 123 10.12 -22.88 -22.80
C PHE A 123 9.70 -22.85 -21.32
N LEU A 124 9.47 -21.65 -20.76
CA LEU A 124 9.06 -21.51 -19.36
C LEU A 124 7.67 -22.09 -19.11
N ASP A 125 6.73 -21.89 -20.04
CA ASP A 125 5.37 -22.46 -19.96
C ASP A 125 5.42 -24.00 -19.94
N LYS A 126 6.26 -24.60 -20.81
CA LYS A 126 6.46 -26.05 -20.84
C LYS A 126 7.03 -26.60 -19.53
N GLU A 127 8.05 -25.94 -18.96
CA GLU A 127 8.63 -26.36 -17.67
C GLU A 127 7.66 -26.14 -16.51
N GLN A 128 6.82 -25.09 -16.55
CA GLN A 128 5.77 -24.88 -15.56
C GLN A 128 4.68 -25.94 -15.64
N LYS A 129 4.21 -26.30 -16.83
CA LYS A 129 3.23 -27.38 -17.04
C LYS A 129 3.75 -28.71 -16.55
N LEU A 130 5.02 -29.02 -16.79
CA LEU A 130 5.68 -30.21 -16.25
C LEU A 130 5.71 -30.20 -14.71
N TYR A 131 6.05 -29.07 -14.09
CA TYR A 131 5.99 -28.91 -12.64
C TYR A 131 4.56 -29.03 -12.10
N PHE A 132 3.58 -28.48 -12.80
CA PHE A 132 2.17 -28.54 -12.43
C PHE A 132 1.64 -29.97 -12.45
N SER A 133 1.85 -30.71 -13.55
CA SER A 133 1.41 -32.10 -13.68
C SER A 133 2.05 -33.01 -12.63
N GLN A 134 3.31 -32.76 -12.25
CA GLN A 134 4.00 -33.54 -11.22
C GLN A 134 3.45 -33.35 -9.81
N ASN A 135 2.84 -32.20 -9.50
CA ASN A 135 2.34 -31.89 -8.16
C ASN A 135 0.82 -32.03 -8.03
N PHE A 136 0.07 -31.88 -9.13
CA PHE A 136 -1.40 -31.79 -9.10
C PHE A 136 -2.09 -32.85 -9.98
N GLU A 137 -1.34 -33.67 -10.73
CA GLU A 137 -1.74 -34.81 -11.58
C GLU A 137 -3.02 -34.67 -12.41
N ASN A 138 -4.20 -34.63 -11.77
CA ASN A 138 -5.53 -34.67 -12.40
C ASN A 138 -6.19 -33.30 -12.60
N ILE A 139 -5.49 -32.20 -12.29
CA ILE A 139 -6.02 -30.84 -12.47
C ILE A 139 -5.49 -30.29 -13.80
N GLU A 140 -6.35 -29.68 -14.61
CA GLU A 140 -5.91 -28.94 -15.78
C GLU A 140 -5.39 -27.55 -15.38
N PRO A 141 -4.27 -27.09 -15.95
CA PRO A 141 -3.76 -25.75 -15.67
C PRO A 141 -4.71 -24.69 -16.23
N VAL A 142 -5.22 -23.84 -15.35
CA VAL A 142 -6.09 -22.70 -15.71
C VAL A 142 -5.32 -21.41 -15.51
N ALA A 143 -5.33 -20.54 -16.52
CA ALA A 143 -4.70 -19.23 -16.44
C ALA A 143 -5.38 -18.36 -15.38
N LYS A 144 -4.65 -17.42 -14.78
CA LYS A 144 -5.29 -16.45 -13.88
C LYS A 144 -6.24 -15.50 -14.62
N TYR A 145 -7.30 -15.09 -13.93
CA TYR A 145 -8.33 -14.22 -14.45
C TYR A 145 -8.06 -12.74 -14.19
N THR A 146 -8.64 -11.90 -15.04
CA THR A 146 -8.90 -10.49 -14.71
C THR A 146 -10.33 -10.36 -14.19
N SER A 147 -10.51 -9.64 -13.08
CA SER A 147 -11.81 -9.47 -12.43
C SER A 147 -12.40 -8.08 -12.70
N PHE A 148 -13.67 -8.05 -13.09
CA PHE A 148 -14.49 -6.85 -13.23
C PHE A 148 -15.70 -6.94 -12.30
N SER A 149 -15.80 -6.02 -11.36
CA SER A 149 -16.87 -6.02 -10.37
C SER A 149 -18.11 -5.30 -10.91
N PHE A 150 -19.24 -6.00 -10.94
CA PHE A 150 -20.56 -5.47 -11.29
C PHE A 150 -21.51 -5.59 -10.09
N LYS A 151 -22.27 -4.54 -9.82
CA LYS A 151 -23.28 -4.55 -8.74
C LYS A 151 -24.70 -4.31 -9.27
N GLU A 152 -24.81 -3.34 -10.17
CA GLU A 152 -26.09 -2.73 -10.53
C GLU A 152 -26.33 -2.77 -12.05
N PHE A 153 -27.60 -2.96 -12.41
CA PHE A 153 -28.18 -2.65 -13.71
C PHE A 153 -29.15 -1.48 -13.52
N HIS A 154 -28.87 -0.33 -14.15
CA HIS A 154 -29.48 0.96 -13.81
C HIS A 154 -29.33 1.28 -12.32
N LYS A 155 -30.36 1.06 -11.50
CA LYS A 155 -30.30 1.09 -10.01
C LYS A 155 -30.81 -0.20 -9.36
N TYR A 156 -31.09 -1.22 -10.17
CA TYR A 156 -31.49 -2.55 -9.71
C TYR A 156 -30.26 -3.40 -9.43
N CYS A 157 -30.27 -4.17 -8.35
CA CYS A 157 -29.18 -5.10 -8.06
C CYS A 157 -29.17 -6.28 -9.05
N ILE A 158 -27.99 -6.65 -9.55
CA ILE A 158 -27.86 -7.83 -10.42
C ILE A 158 -28.03 -9.12 -9.61
N LEU A 159 -27.49 -9.13 -8.39
CA LEU A 159 -27.69 -10.18 -7.41
C LEU A 159 -28.78 -9.76 -6.42
N PRO A 160 -29.52 -10.72 -5.81
CA PRO A 160 -30.52 -10.39 -4.79
C PRO A 160 -29.93 -9.48 -3.70
N PRO A 161 -30.60 -8.37 -3.31
CA PRO A 161 -30.05 -7.39 -2.39
C PRO A 161 -29.94 -7.89 -0.95
N LEU A 162 -28.96 -7.34 -0.23
CA LEU A 162 -28.86 -7.41 1.22
C LEU A 162 -29.51 -6.15 1.81
N ILE A 163 -30.55 -6.33 2.62
CA ILE A 163 -31.18 -5.25 3.36
C ILE A 163 -30.46 -5.10 4.70
N GLU A 164 -29.89 -3.95 4.94
CA GLU A 164 -29.23 -3.58 6.19
C GLU A 164 -30.08 -2.54 6.92
N THR A 165 -30.22 -2.68 8.24
CA THR A 165 -31.00 -1.73 9.06
C THR A 165 -30.21 -1.29 10.28
N ASN A 166 -30.58 -0.16 10.87
CA ASN A 166 -29.99 0.33 12.13
C ASN A 166 -30.50 -0.41 13.40
N ILE A 167 -31.31 -1.46 13.25
CA ILE A 167 -31.89 -2.22 14.37
C ILE A 167 -30.82 -3.12 15.01
N LYS A 168 -30.53 -2.95 16.30
CA LYS A 168 -29.57 -3.82 17.02
C LYS A 168 -30.18 -5.19 17.33
N LYS A 169 -29.53 -6.28 16.89
CA LYS A 169 -29.90 -7.65 17.31
C LYS A 169 -29.56 -7.86 18.79
N LYS A 170 -30.56 -8.24 19.59
CA LYS A 170 -30.44 -8.46 21.04
C LYS A 170 -29.36 -9.47 21.45
N ASP A 171 -29.02 -10.45 20.59
CA ASP A 171 -28.16 -11.58 20.96
C ASP A 171 -26.79 -11.66 20.26
N LYS A 172 -26.49 -10.82 19.25
CA LYS A 172 -25.28 -10.98 18.40
C LYS A 172 -24.40 -9.75 18.24
N GLY A 173 -24.70 -8.65 18.92
CA GLY A 173 -23.84 -7.45 18.92
C GLY A 173 -23.68 -6.77 17.54
N GLY A 174 -24.64 -6.95 16.64
CA GLY A 174 -24.62 -6.40 15.30
C GLY A 174 -26.01 -5.92 14.86
N PHE A 175 -26.03 -5.17 13.77
CA PHE A 175 -27.25 -4.70 13.12
C PHE A 175 -28.05 -5.85 12.47
N LEU A 176 -29.36 -5.70 12.38
CA LEU A 176 -30.23 -6.64 11.67
C LEU A 176 -29.98 -6.48 10.17
N SER A 177 -29.58 -7.58 9.54
CA SER A 177 -29.48 -7.69 8.09
C SER A 177 -30.34 -8.85 7.59
N TYR A 178 -30.91 -8.67 6.40
CA TYR A 178 -31.79 -9.62 5.75
C TYR A 178 -31.44 -9.74 4.26
N GLN A 179 -31.01 -10.93 3.84
CA GLN A 179 -30.67 -11.23 2.45
C GLN A 179 -31.89 -11.76 1.72
N LEU A 180 -32.32 -11.07 0.65
CA LEU A 180 -33.42 -11.52 -0.20
C LEU A 180 -32.99 -12.74 -1.03
N ASN A 181 -33.91 -13.69 -1.21
CA ASN A 181 -33.76 -14.82 -2.14
C ASN A 181 -34.31 -14.45 -3.53
N GLU A 182 -34.08 -15.28 -4.56
CA GLU A 182 -34.53 -14.99 -5.94
C GLU A 182 -36.06 -14.82 -6.04
N GLU A 183 -36.84 -15.68 -5.39
CA GLU A 183 -38.32 -15.58 -5.41
C GLU A 183 -38.84 -14.31 -4.73
N GLU A 184 -38.26 -13.97 -3.57
CA GLU A 184 -38.57 -12.76 -2.82
C GLU A 184 -38.14 -11.51 -3.60
N TYR A 185 -36.98 -11.57 -4.27
CA TYR A 185 -36.47 -10.47 -5.06
C TYR A 185 -37.31 -10.22 -6.32
N LYS A 186 -37.90 -11.27 -6.93
CA LYS A 186 -38.85 -11.10 -8.03
C LYS A 186 -40.10 -10.32 -7.59
N ILE A 187 -40.61 -10.57 -6.38
CA ILE A 187 -41.74 -9.81 -5.80
C ILE A 187 -41.33 -8.37 -5.50
N TYR A 188 -40.12 -8.18 -4.97
CA TYR A 188 -39.53 -6.87 -4.71
C TYR A 188 -39.43 -6.02 -5.98
N LEU A 189 -38.92 -6.58 -7.09
CA LEU A 189 -38.76 -5.88 -8.37
C LEU A 189 -40.08 -5.46 -9.02
N ASN A 190 -41.17 -6.20 -8.77
CA ASN A 190 -42.50 -5.91 -9.29
C ASN A 190 -43.25 -4.82 -8.51
N SER A 191 -42.75 -4.43 -7.34
CA SER A 191 -43.37 -3.41 -6.52
C SER A 191 -43.12 -1.99 -7.04
N LEU A 192 -44.06 -1.10 -6.77
CA LEU A 192 -43.96 0.34 -7.06
C LEU A 192 -43.81 1.09 -5.73
N GLY A 193 -42.96 2.12 -5.69
CA GLY A 193 -42.75 2.97 -4.51
C GLY A 193 -41.34 2.92 -3.94
N SER A 194 -41.20 3.13 -2.63
CA SER A 194 -39.93 3.14 -1.91
C SER A 194 -39.40 1.72 -1.62
N PRO A 195 -38.10 1.56 -1.27
CA PRO A 195 -37.58 0.28 -0.81
C PRO A 195 -38.39 -0.36 0.33
N ILE A 196 -39.03 0.44 1.18
CA ILE A 196 -39.86 -0.03 2.29
C ILE A 196 -41.21 -0.56 1.79
N SER A 197 -41.86 0.12 0.82
CA SER A 197 -43.10 -0.40 0.22
C SER A 197 -42.85 -1.70 -0.52
N ALA A 198 -41.68 -1.84 -1.16
CA ALA A 198 -41.24 -3.06 -1.78
C ALA A 198 -41.09 -4.22 -0.78
N LEU A 199 -40.51 -3.95 0.40
CA LEU A 199 -40.38 -4.94 1.48
C LEU A 199 -41.75 -5.30 2.10
N LYS A 200 -42.67 -4.33 2.23
CA LYS A 200 -44.08 -4.60 2.63
C LYS A 200 -44.76 -5.55 1.64
N ASN A 201 -44.55 -5.34 0.34
CA ASN A 201 -45.11 -6.22 -0.68
C ASN A 201 -44.53 -7.63 -0.58
N VAL A 202 -43.21 -7.77 -0.38
CA VAL A 202 -42.56 -9.06 -0.14
C VAL A 202 -43.13 -9.75 1.11
N TYR A 203 -43.31 -9.02 2.21
CA TYR A 203 -43.90 -9.55 3.45
C TYR A 203 -45.31 -10.12 3.24
N SER A 204 -46.16 -9.41 2.49
CA SER A 204 -47.54 -9.84 2.23
C SER A 204 -47.67 -11.12 1.41
N HIS A 205 -46.67 -11.44 0.57
CA HIS A 205 -46.65 -12.61 -0.30
C HIS A 205 -45.77 -13.75 0.23
N MET A 206 -45.22 -13.61 1.44
CA MET A 206 -44.33 -14.60 2.05
C MET A 206 -45.12 -15.62 2.89
N GLU A 207 -44.73 -16.89 2.79
CA GLU A 207 -45.24 -17.96 3.67
C GLU A 207 -44.86 -17.72 5.13
N ASP A 208 -45.71 -18.16 6.06
CA ASP A 208 -45.49 -17.97 7.49
C ASP A 208 -44.27 -18.78 7.97
N GLY A 209 -43.29 -18.09 8.53
CA GLY A 209 -42.04 -18.70 9.00
C GLY A 209 -41.06 -17.69 9.59
N GLU A 210 -39.87 -18.18 9.97
CA GLU A 210 -38.82 -17.36 10.62
C GLU A 210 -38.32 -16.20 9.74
N ARG A 211 -38.35 -16.35 8.40
CA ARG A 211 -37.96 -15.29 7.47
C ARG A 211 -38.99 -14.15 7.46
N LYS A 212 -40.28 -14.47 7.56
CA LYS A 212 -41.38 -13.50 7.58
C LYS A 212 -41.38 -12.69 8.87
N SER A 213 -41.09 -13.31 10.01
CA SER A 213 -40.98 -12.60 11.30
C SER A 213 -39.76 -11.66 11.35
N LEU A 214 -38.65 -12.02 10.70
CA LEU A 214 -37.51 -11.12 10.55
C LEU A 214 -37.83 -9.90 9.69
N LEU A 215 -38.60 -10.08 8.60
CA LEU A 215 -39.03 -8.98 7.73
C LEU A 215 -40.11 -8.11 8.39
N MET A 216 -41.00 -8.70 9.21
CA MET A 216 -41.99 -8.00 10.03
C MET A 216 -41.31 -6.98 10.95
N ASN A 217 -40.25 -7.38 11.66
CA ASN A 217 -39.49 -6.48 12.52
C ASN A 217 -38.86 -5.29 11.77
N ILE A 218 -38.56 -5.45 10.47
CA ILE A 218 -38.01 -4.38 9.62
C ILE A 218 -39.12 -3.44 9.17
N VAL A 219 -40.29 -3.99 8.81
CA VAL A 219 -41.44 -3.25 8.26
C VAL A 219 -42.24 -2.52 9.33
N GLU A 220 -42.38 -3.07 10.54
CA GLU A 220 -43.22 -2.50 11.62
C GLU A 220 -42.56 -1.31 12.36
N MET A 221 -41.25 -1.11 12.21
CA MET A 221 -40.50 -0.04 12.87
C MET A 221 -40.13 1.09 11.88
N GLU A 222 -41.06 1.47 11.01
CA GLU A 222 -40.85 2.38 9.87
C GLU A 222 -40.47 3.81 10.27
N ASP A 223 -41.01 4.33 11.38
CA ASP A 223 -40.88 5.76 11.74
C ASP A 223 -39.50 6.14 12.33
N SER A 224 -38.62 5.17 12.64
CA SER A 224 -37.33 5.42 13.29
C SER A 224 -36.11 4.76 12.63
N ASN A 225 -36.29 4.04 11.52
CA ASN A 225 -35.25 3.17 10.97
C ASN A 225 -34.80 3.58 9.56
N GLU A 226 -33.48 3.72 9.40
CA GLU A 226 -32.87 3.78 8.08
C GLU A 226 -32.73 2.36 7.51
N VAL A 227 -33.43 2.11 6.40
CA VAL A 227 -33.31 0.87 5.62
C VAL A 227 -32.38 1.13 4.44
N LEU A 228 -31.21 0.49 4.45
CA LEU A 228 -30.22 0.58 3.40
C LEU A 228 -30.28 -0.68 2.53
N VAL A 229 -30.43 -0.50 1.22
CA VAL A 229 -30.38 -1.58 0.23
C VAL A 229 -28.96 -1.68 -0.30
N ASN A 230 -28.25 -2.75 0.06
CA ASN A 230 -26.89 -2.99 -0.37
C ASN A 230 -26.86 -4.08 -1.45
N CYS A 231 -26.45 -3.74 -2.66
CA CYS A 231 -26.32 -4.70 -3.76
C CYS A 231 -25.03 -5.53 -3.62
N PRO A 232 -25.11 -6.88 -3.55
CA PRO A 232 -23.94 -7.73 -3.59
C PRO A 232 -23.15 -7.57 -4.90
N VAL A 233 -21.84 -7.76 -4.82
CA VAL A 233 -20.94 -7.62 -5.96
C VAL A 233 -20.80 -8.96 -6.69
N TYR A 234 -20.97 -8.93 -8.01
CA TYR A 234 -20.60 -10.03 -8.89
C TYR A 234 -19.27 -9.73 -9.59
N ASP A 235 -18.29 -10.59 -9.38
CA ASP A 235 -16.98 -10.49 -10.02
C ASP A 235 -16.95 -11.28 -11.33
N LEU A 236 -17.07 -10.58 -12.45
CA LEU A 236 -16.95 -11.16 -13.78
C LEU A 236 -15.48 -11.47 -14.09
N LYS A 237 -15.17 -12.78 -14.19
CA LYS A 237 -13.83 -13.30 -14.46
C LYS A 237 -13.69 -13.64 -15.95
N LEU A 238 -12.64 -13.11 -16.58
CA LEU A 238 -12.29 -13.42 -17.98
C LEU A 238 -10.76 -13.42 -18.19
N HIS A 239 -10.31 -14.05 -19.28
CA HIS A 239 -8.89 -14.05 -19.66
C HIS A 239 -8.64 -12.88 -20.58
N TYR A 240 -7.93 -11.87 -20.08
CA TYR A 240 -7.93 -10.55 -20.69
C TYR A 240 -7.37 -10.53 -22.10
N ASN A 241 -6.15 -11.01 -22.32
CA ASN A 241 -5.57 -11.00 -23.66
C ASN A 241 -6.30 -11.97 -24.61
N LYS A 242 -6.71 -13.15 -24.11
CA LYS A 242 -7.43 -14.15 -24.91
C LYS A 242 -8.81 -13.69 -25.37
N ASP A 243 -9.55 -13.01 -24.50
CA ASP A 243 -10.93 -12.60 -24.76
C ASP A 243 -11.04 -11.16 -25.31
N CYS A 244 -10.14 -10.26 -24.90
CA CYS A 244 -10.13 -8.83 -25.29
C CYS A 244 -9.04 -8.43 -26.28
N GLY A 245 -8.03 -9.25 -26.59
CA GLY A 245 -6.89 -8.84 -27.43
C GLY A 245 -7.23 -8.39 -28.86
N SER A 246 -8.45 -8.65 -29.34
CA SER A 246 -8.94 -8.20 -30.66
C SER A 246 -9.73 -6.89 -30.62
N GLU A 247 -10.15 -6.42 -29.45
CA GLU A 247 -10.99 -5.23 -29.26
C GLU A 247 -10.33 -4.31 -28.24
N PRO A 248 -9.73 -3.18 -28.67
CA PRO A 248 -8.92 -2.35 -27.78
C PRO A 248 -9.76 -1.54 -26.78
N ASN A 249 -11.08 -1.41 -27.00
CA ASN A 249 -12.00 -0.78 -26.07
C ASN A 249 -12.51 -1.80 -25.05
N ILE A 250 -12.17 -1.59 -23.77
CA ILE A 250 -12.49 -2.49 -22.66
C ILE A 250 -14.00 -2.72 -22.53
N LEU A 251 -14.80 -1.65 -22.61
CA LEU A 251 -16.26 -1.72 -22.46
C LEU A 251 -16.88 -2.60 -23.55
N LYS A 252 -16.42 -2.43 -24.80
CA LYS A 252 -16.86 -3.22 -25.94
C LYS A 252 -16.40 -4.68 -25.84
N CYS A 253 -15.20 -4.94 -25.31
CA CYS A 253 -14.79 -6.32 -25.01
C CYS A 253 -15.74 -6.97 -24.01
N LEU A 254 -16.06 -6.29 -22.91
CA LEU A 254 -16.95 -6.81 -21.88
C LEU A 254 -18.35 -7.11 -22.44
N ASP A 255 -18.91 -6.21 -23.27
CA ASP A 255 -20.16 -6.45 -23.98
C ASP A 255 -20.09 -7.74 -24.82
N ASN A 256 -19.03 -7.91 -25.62
CA ASN A 256 -18.83 -9.07 -26.47
C ASN A 256 -18.67 -10.37 -25.66
N TYR A 257 -17.99 -10.30 -24.52
CA TYR A 257 -17.80 -11.42 -23.61
C TYR A 257 -19.13 -11.84 -22.98
N ILE A 258 -19.92 -10.90 -22.46
CA ILE A 258 -21.27 -11.16 -21.92
C ILE A 258 -22.18 -11.76 -23.00
N LYS A 259 -22.16 -11.25 -24.24
CA LYS A 259 -22.92 -11.83 -25.36
C LYS A 259 -22.53 -13.29 -25.63
N LYS A 260 -21.23 -13.62 -25.59
CA LYS A 260 -20.74 -14.99 -25.79
C LYS A 260 -21.19 -15.91 -24.66
N LEU A 261 -21.06 -15.49 -23.40
CA LEU A 261 -21.53 -16.24 -22.23
C LEU A 261 -23.03 -16.55 -22.33
N CYS A 262 -23.84 -15.54 -22.64
CA CYS A 262 -25.28 -15.72 -22.80
C CYS A 262 -25.65 -16.67 -23.95
N LYS A 263 -24.97 -16.57 -25.10
CA LYS A 263 -25.20 -17.49 -26.22
C LYS A 263 -24.88 -18.95 -25.85
N ARG A 264 -23.81 -19.20 -25.08
CA ARG A 264 -23.47 -20.54 -24.59
C ARG A 264 -24.49 -21.06 -23.58
N ARG A 265 -24.97 -20.19 -22.70
CA ARG A 265 -26.01 -20.53 -21.73
C ARG A 265 -27.34 -20.90 -22.38
N ILE A 266 -27.77 -20.13 -23.40
CA ILE A 266 -28.98 -20.42 -24.20
C ILE A 266 -28.81 -21.75 -24.95
N ALA A 267 -27.60 -22.05 -25.43
CA ALA A 267 -27.26 -23.34 -26.03
C ALA A 267 -27.10 -24.49 -24.99
N LYS A 268 -27.40 -24.25 -23.70
CA LYS A 268 -27.28 -25.20 -22.57
C LYS A 268 -25.89 -25.82 -22.41
N ARG A 269 -24.82 -25.09 -22.75
CA ARG A 269 -23.43 -25.57 -22.65
C ARG A 269 -22.78 -25.26 -21.29
N GLU A 270 -23.24 -24.23 -20.61
CA GLU A 270 -22.73 -23.74 -19.32
C GLU A 270 -23.93 -23.36 -18.43
N HIS A 271 -23.82 -23.50 -17.11
CA HIS A 271 -24.86 -23.15 -16.11
C HIS A 271 -24.21 -22.43 -14.91
N GLY A 272 -24.96 -21.57 -14.21
CA GLY A 272 -24.45 -20.83 -13.05
C GLY A 272 -23.52 -19.67 -13.44
N THR A 273 -23.77 -19.07 -14.60
CA THR A 273 -22.95 -17.99 -15.17
C THR A 273 -23.58 -16.64 -14.88
N PHE A 274 -22.82 -15.55 -15.07
CA PHE A 274 -23.35 -14.18 -15.00
C PHE A 274 -24.65 -13.98 -15.81
N CYS A 275 -24.79 -14.69 -16.94
CA CYS A 275 -25.99 -14.59 -17.76
C CYS A 275 -27.25 -15.16 -17.09
N ASP A 276 -27.12 -16.13 -16.18
CA ASP A 276 -28.27 -16.65 -15.43
C ASP A 276 -28.91 -15.54 -14.58
N HIS A 277 -28.08 -14.74 -13.90
CA HIS A 277 -28.55 -13.59 -13.12
C HIS A 277 -29.16 -12.50 -13.99
N LEU A 278 -28.58 -12.23 -15.17
CA LEU A 278 -29.15 -11.26 -16.12
C LEU A 278 -30.49 -11.73 -16.70
N LEU A 279 -30.61 -13.01 -17.07
CA LEU A 279 -31.87 -13.57 -17.56
C LEU A 279 -32.96 -13.50 -16.49
N PHE A 280 -32.64 -13.90 -15.25
CA PHE A 280 -33.55 -13.76 -14.11
C PHE A 280 -33.99 -12.30 -13.93
N LEU A 281 -33.04 -11.36 -13.93
CA LEU A 281 -33.33 -9.94 -13.74
C LEU A 281 -34.25 -9.40 -14.85
N PHE A 282 -33.95 -9.70 -16.12
CA PHE A 282 -34.78 -9.23 -17.23
C PHE A 282 -36.14 -9.90 -17.29
N ASP A 283 -36.25 -11.17 -16.94
CA ASP A 283 -37.55 -11.87 -16.84
C ASP A 283 -38.41 -11.32 -15.68
N ALA A 284 -37.78 -10.75 -14.65
CA ALA A 284 -38.46 -10.09 -13.54
C ALA A 284 -38.79 -8.61 -13.80
N LEU A 285 -38.11 -7.95 -14.76
CA LEU A 285 -38.33 -6.54 -15.12
C LEU A 285 -39.33 -6.39 -16.29
N LYS A 286 -39.76 -5.15 -16.56
CA LYS A 286 -40.75 -4.84 -17.62
C LYS A 286 -40.29 -5.32 -19.02
N GLU A 287 -41.26 -5.70 -19.87
CA GLU A 287 -41.05 -6.16 -21.26
C GLU A 287 -40.06 -5.36 -22.14
N PRO A 288 -39.99 -4.00 -22.11
CA PRO A 288 -39.01 -3.26 -22.93
C PRO A 288 -37.55 -3.61 -22.63
N TYR A 289 -37.19 -3.95 -21.39
CA TYR A 289 -35.82 -4.37 -21.05
C TYR A 289 -35.50 -5.75 -21.64
N VAL A 290 -36.48 -6.65 -21.67
CA VAL A 290 -36.36 -7.97 -22.32
C VAL A 290 -36.12 -7.79 -23.83
N GLU A 291 -36.85 -6.89 -24.48
CA GLU A 291 -36.65 -6.60 -25.91
C GLU A 291 -35.27 -6.00 -26.19
N ASN A 292 -34.84 -5.03 -25.38
CA ASN A 292 -33.54 -4.40 -25.52
C ASN A 292 -32.40 -5.39 -25.29
N PHE A 293 -32.55 -6.30 -24.33
CA PHE A 293 -31.60 -7.39 -24.12
C PHE A 293 -31.55 -8.36 -25.30
N LYS A 294 -32.71 -8.74 -25.86
CA LYS A 294 -32.77 -9.54 -27.10
C LYS A 294 -32.10 -8.83 -28.29
N LYS A 295 -32.26 -7.50 -28.41
CA LYS A 295 -31.56 -6.69 -29.42
C LYS A 295 -30.06 -6.69 -29.19
N PHE A 296 -29.60 -6.51 -27.95
CA PHE A 296 -28.19 -6.56 -27.57
C PHE A 296 -27.51 -7.89 -27.94
N LEU A 297 -28.16 -9.03 -27.75
CA LEU A 297 -27.58 -10.34 -28.10
C LEU A 297 -27.40 -10.53 -29.62
N LYS A 298 -28.21 -9.84 -30.44
CA LYS A 298 -28.25 -9.98 -31.90
C LYS A 298 -27.44 -8.91 -32.63
N ARG A 299 -27.47 -7.66 -32.17
CA ARG A 299 -26.81 -6.53 -32.83
C ARG A 299 -25.53 -6.11 -32.13
N ASN A 300 -24.62 -5.50 -32.88
CA ASN A 300 -23.31 -5.06 -32.40
C ASN A 300 -23.27 -3.56 -32.01
N ASP A 301 -24.32 -2.81 -32.32
CA ASP A 301 -24.48 -1.36 -32.08
C ASP A 301 -25.01 -1.05 -30.66
N VAL A 302 -25.65 -2.02 -30.01
CA VAL A 302 -26.15 -1.86 -28.64
C VAL A 302 -25.06 -2.23 -27.62
N HIS A 303 -24.82 -1.30 -26.70
CA HIS A 303 -23.87 -1.42 -25.59
C HIS A 303 -24.62 -1.53 -24.26
N LEU A 304 -24.19 -2.47 -23.41
CA LEU A 304 -24.80 -2.71 -22.09
C LEU A 304 -23.88 -2.23 -20.97
N VAL A 305 -22.57 -2.45 -21.10
CA VAL A 305 -21.59 -2.05 -20.09
C VAL A 305 -21.31 -0.55 -20.20
N LYS A 306 -21.52 0.19 -19.11
CA LYS A 306 -21.32 1.65 -19.03
C LYS A 306 -20.39 2.01 -17.86
N PRO A 307 -19.57 3.06 -18.02
CA PRO A 307 -18.74 3.57 -16.93
C PRO A 307 -19.62 4.38 -15.96
N GLN A 308 -19.53 4.09 -14.66
CA GLN A 308 -20.24 4.87 -13.62
C GLN A 308 -19.39 6.03 -13.09
N SER A 309 -18.10 6.06 -13.40
CA SER A 309 -17.16 7.08 -12.94
C SER A 309 -16.24 7.56 -14.06
N VAL A 310 -15.61 8.72 -13.85
CA VAL A 310 -14.55 9.20 -14.73
C VAL A 310 -13.32 8.32 -14.56
N TRP A 311 -13.02 7.50 -15.57
CA TRP A 311 -11.90 6.58 -15.51
C TRP A 311 -10.55 7.32 -15.49
N GLY A 312 -9.68 6.91 -14.57
CA GLY A 312 -8.34 7.45 -14.39
C GLY A 312 -7.28 6.37 -14.24
N VAL A 313 -6.04 6.82 -13.99
CA VAL A 313 -4.86 5.95 -13.81
C VAL A 313 -4.62 5.70 -12.30
N PRO A 314 -4.31 4.47 -11.86
CA PRO A 314 -4.17 3.25 -12.66
C PRO A 314 -5.52 2.65 -13.08
N LEU A 315 -5.55 2.05 -14.28
CA LEU A 315 -6.71 1.32 -14.79
C LEU A 315 -6.97 0.04 -14.00
N PHE A 316 -5.94 -0.80 -13.88
CA PHE A 316 -5.98 -2.06 -13.15
C PHE A 316 -5.03 -2.03 -11.95
N ASN A 317 -5.43 -2.71 -10.88
CA ASN A 317 -4.57 -3.06 -9.77
C ASN A 317 -4.09 -4.51 -9.95
N THR A 318 -2.82 -4.67 -10.31
CA THR A 318 -2.16 -5.98 -10.41
C THR A 318 -1.64 -6.42 -9.03
N TYR A 319 -1.96 -7.64 -8.61
CA TYR A 319 -1.52 -8.14 -7.31
C TYR A 319 -0.01 -8.38 -7.28
N LYS A 320 0.66 -7.94 -6.21
CA LYS A 320 2.08 -8.25 -5.98
C LYS A 320 2.21 -9.42 -5.01
N PRO A 321 3.36 -10.15 -5.01
CA PRO A 321 3.60 -11.25 -4.07
C PRO A 321 3.49 -10.89 -2.58
N ARG A 322 3.59 -9.60 -2.24
CA ARG A 322 3.43 -9.10 -0.87
C ARG A 322 1.95 -8.99 -0.48
N ASP A 323 1.06 -8.72 -1.43
CA ASP A 323 -0.38 -8.59 -1.18
C ASP A 323 -0.99 -9.96 -0.85
N ILE A 324 -0.54 -11.02 -1.54
CA ILE A 324 -0.97 -12.40 -1.29
C ILE A 324 -0.55 -12.89 0.11
N LYS A 325 0.55 -12.34 0.67
CA LYS A 325 1.03 -12.68 2.02
C LYS A 325 0.31 -11.91 3.12
N ASP A 326 -0.42 -10.85 2.77
CA ASP A 326 -1.12 -10.01 3.74
C ASP A 326 -2.51 -10.60 4.00
N PRO A 327 -2.77 -11.15 5.20
CA PRO A 327 -4.07 -11.74 5.52
C PRO A 327 -5.20 -10.69 5.51
N LYS A 328 -4.89 -9.39 5.56
CA LYS A 328 -5.89 -8.33 5.50
C LYS A 328 -6.43 -8.08 4.10
N LYS A 329 -5.68 -8.46 3.05
CA LYS A 329 -6.01 -8.10 1.66
C LYS A 329 -6.88 -9.12 0.91
N ASN A 330 -7.26 -10.25 1.54
CA ASN A 330 -8.15 -11.29 1.00
C ASN A 330 -8.10 -11.43 -0.54
N VAL A 331 -6.91 -11.66 -1.08
CA VAL A 331 -6.69 -11.76 -2.53
C VAL A 331 -7.07 -13.16 -3.01
N PRO A 332 -8.04 -13.31 -3.93
CA PRO A 332 -8.35 -14.60 -4.54
C PRO A 332 -7.14 -15.13 -5.31
N ALA A 333 -6.80 -16.42 -5.13
CA ALA A 333 -5.61 -17.00 -5.72
C ALA A 333 -5.66 -17.08 -7.25
N ASP A 334 -6.86 -17.19 -7.82
CA ASP A 334 -7.15 -17.32 -9.25
C ASP A 334 -7.19 -15.98 -10.00
N VAL A 335 -7.10 -14.84 -9.29
CA VAL A 335 -7.17 -13.50 -9.89
C VAL A 335 -5.78 -12.89 -10.00
N PHE A 336 -5.45 -12.34 -11.17
CA PHE A 336 -4.19 -11.66 -11.47
C PHE A 336 -4.27 -10.14 -11.30
N LYS A 337 -5.30 -9.53 -11.91
CA LYS A 337 -5.55 -8.08 -11.85
C LYS A 337 -7.04 -7.80 -11.68
N VAL A 338 -7.36 -6.70 -11.01
CA VAL A 338 -8.73 -6.23 -10.78
C VAL A 338 -8.84 -4.80 -11.28
N LEU A 339 -10.00 -4.44 -11.84
CA LEU A 339 -10.28 -3.04 -12.17
C LEU A 339 -10.09 -2.16 -10.92
N SER A 340 -9.43 -1.02 -11.07
CA SER A 340 -9.22 -0.09 -9.96
C SER A 340 -10.56 0.30 -9.35
N SER A 341 -10.64 0.38 -8.02
CA SER A 341 -11.88 0.73 -7.32
C SER A 341 -12.44 2.10 -7.73
N LYS A 342 -11.59 2.98 -8.29
CA LYS A 342 -11.95 4.30 -8.85
C LYS A 342 -12.71 4.23 -10.17
N ASN A 343 -12.54 3.14 -10.91
CA ASN A 343 -13.10 2.94 -12.23
C ASN A 343 -14.30 2.01 -12.07
N LYS A 344 -15.48 2.56 -11.79
CA LYS A 344 -16.70 1.78 -11.59
C LYS A 344 -17.37 1.47 -12.91
N LEU A 345 -18.06 0.33 -12.93
CA LEU A 345 -18.86 -0.17 -14.03
C LEU A 345 -20.26 -0.48 -13.54
N PHE A 346 -21.23 -0.23 -14.40
CA PHE A 346 -22.61 -0.64 -14.22
C PHE A 346 -23.20 -1.06 -15.57
N LEU A 347 -24.36 -1.69 -15.54
CA LEU A 347 -25.07 -2.11 -16.76
C LEU A 347 -26.23 -1.15 -17.04
N SER A 348 -26.35 -0.64 -18.26
CA SER A 348 -27.44 0.26 -18.66
C SER A 348 -27.61 0.27 -20.17
N PHE A 349 -28.87 0.35 -20.64
CA PHE A 349 -29.18 0.50 -22.07
C PHE A 349 -29.33 1.95 -22.53
N VAL A 350 -29.55 2.88 -21.60
CA VAL A 350 -29.97 4.26 -21.92
C VAL A 350 -28.82 5.25 -21.78
N ASP A 351 -27.90 5.03 -20.83
CA ASP A 351 -26.87 6.00 -20.52
C ASP A 351 -25.78 6.10 -21.60
N GLU A 352 -25.25 7.31 -21.79
CA GLU A 352 -24.18 7.60 -22.74
C GLU A 352 -22.81 7.16 -22.22
N ILE A 353 -21.87 6.93 -23.14
CA ILE A 353 -20.47 6.68 -22.78
C ILE A 353 -19.71 7.99 -23.04
N PRO A 354 -19.23 8.70 -22.00
CA PRO A 354 -18.50 9.94 -22.20
C PRO A 354 -17.19 9.68 -22.96
N ASN A 355 -16.63 10.69 -23.63
CA ASN A 355 -15.34 10.51 -24.30
C ASN A 355 -14.20 10.49 -23.26
N ASN A 356 -13.53 9.34 -23.09
CA ASN A 356 -12.36 9.22 -22.23
C ASN A 356 -11.26 8.38 -22.92
N PRO A 357 -10.00 8.88 -22.99
CA PRO A 357 -8.90 8.15 -23.62
C PRO A 357 -8.51 6.85 -22.89
N TYR A 358 -8.92 6.67 -21.64
CA TYR A 358 -8.56 5.52 -20.81
C TYR A 358 -9.46 4.28 -21.02
N TYR A 359 -10.50 4.36 -21.85
CA TYR A 359 -11.26 3.15 -22.26
C TYR A 359 -10.51 2.26 -23.25
N VAL A 360 -9.50 2.83 -23.91
CA VAL A 360 -8.66 2.14 -24.88
C VAL A 360 -7.35 1.77 -24.20
N GLU A 361 -7.14 0.48 -23.99
CA GLU A 361 -5.85 -0.04 -23.49
C GLU A 361 -4.94 -0.35 -24.68
N GLU A 362 -3.74 0.23 -24.65
CA GLU A 362 -2.68 -0.13 -25.60
C GLU A 362 -1.96 -1.36 -25.05
N SER A 363 -2.05 -2.47 -25.78
CA SER A 363 -1.35 -3.70 -25.42
C SER A 363 0.16 -3.44 -25.47
N GLN A 364 0.86 -3.63 -24.35
CA GLN A 364 2.31 -3.45 -24.32
C GLN A 364 3.00 -4.40 -25.32
N PRO A 365 3.90 -3.88 -26.18
CA PRO A 365 4.63 -4.71 -27.12
C PRO A 365 5.54 -5.68 -26.36
N LEU A 366 5.75 -6.87 -26.92
CA LEU A 366 6.70 -7.83 -26.35
C LEU A 366 8.13 -7.25 -26.47
N VAL A 367 8.72 -6.95 -25.33
CA VAL A 367 10.08 -6.41 -25.21
C VAL A 367 11.08 -7.54 -24.97
N LYS A 368 12.29 -7.42 -25.53
CA LYS A 368 13.43 -8.30 -25.23
C LYS A 368 13.67 -8.39 -23.72
N LEU A 369 14.06 -9.57 -23.24
CA LEU A 369 14.30 -9.83 -21.82
C LEU A 369 15.35 -8.89 -21.23
N SER A 370 16.45 -8.63 -21.95
CA SER A 370 17.52 -7.73 -21.54
C SER A 370 17.03 -6.29 -21.37
N SER A 371 16.24 -5.80 -22.32
CA SER A 371 15.65 -4.46 -22.27
C SER A 371 14.65 -4.33 -21.13
N PHE A 372 13.74 -5.30 -20.97
CA PHE A 372 12.78 -5.30 -19.86
C PHE A 372 13.47 -5.37 -18.49
N THR A 373 14.49 -6.20 -18.36
CA THR A 373 15.21 -6.34 -17.09
C THR A 373 16.05 -5.11 -16.77
N SER A 374 16.56 -4.40 -17.79
CA SER A 374 17.23 -3.11 -17.61
C SER A 374 16.27 -1.98 -17.25
N SER A 375 15.02 -1.99 -17.73
CA SER A 375 14.02 -0.95 -17.40
C SER A 375 13.53 -1.00 -15.95
N ILE A 376 13.61 -2.16 -15.31
CA ILE A 376 13.24 -2.36 -13.89
C ILE A 376 14.46 -2.48 -12.97
N PHE A 377 15.67 -2.39 -13.51
CA PHE A 377 16.88 -2.59 -12.73
C PHE A 377 17.20 -1.37 -11.86
N ASP A 378 17.22 -1.61 -10.55
CA ASP A 378 17.82 -0.72 -9.58
C ASP A 378 18.86 -1.50 -8.76
N LYS A 379 20.12 -1.05 -8.78
CA LYS A 379 21.20 -1.64 -7.99
C LYS A 379 20.89 -1.64 -6.50
N LEU A 380 20.13 -0.68 -5.99
CA LEU A 380 19.75 -0.55 -4.59
C LEU A 380 19.03 -1.80 -4.07
N HIS A 381 18.22 -2.47 -4.90
CA HIS A 381 17.54 -3.71 -4.50
C HIS A 381 18.49 -4.89 -4.22
N ARG A 382 19.76 -4.79 -4.64
CA ARG A 382 20.81 -5.77 -4.31
C ARG A 382 21.59 -5.41 -3.03
N PHE A 383 21.17 -4.37 -2.30
CA PHE A 383 21.84 -3.89 -1.07
C PHE A 383 22.10 -5.03 -0.08
N PHE A 384 21.08 -5.83 0.24
CA PHE A 384 21.20 -6.94 1.19
C PHE A 384 22.27 -7.96 0.80
N GLN A 385 22.41 -8.24 -0.50
CA GLN A 385 23.40 -9.20 -0.99
C GLN A 385 24.82 -8.66 -0.89
N ILE A 386 24.99 -7.38 -1.23
CA ILE A 386 26.28 -6.68 -1.13
C ILE A 386 26.69 -6.59 0.34
N PHE A 387 25.77 -6.23 1.23
CA PHE A 387 25.97 -6.21 2.67
C PHE A 387 26.42 -7.58 3.20
N LYS A 388 25.73 -8.67 2.84
CA LYS A 388 26.10 -10.02 3.26
C LYS A 388 27.50 -10.46 2.83
N LYS A 389 27.99 -10.00 1.67
CA LYS A 389 29.36 -10.27 1.22
C LYS A 389 30.41 -9.52 2.04
N GLN A 390 30.08 -8.34 2.57
CA GLN A 390 31.00 -7.52 3.38
C GLN A 390 31.07 -7.95 4.86
N GLY A 391 30.11 -8.76 5.31
CA GLY A 391 30.33 -9.77 6.36
C GLY A 391 30.44 -9.30 7.82
N LYS A 392 30.32 -8.01 8.16
CA LYS A 392 30.40 -7.58 9.57
C LYS A 392 29.38 -6.50 9.91
N ALA A 393 28.47 -6.83 10.84
CA ALA A 393 27.64 -5.85 11.52
C ALA A 393 28.53 -4.87 12.30
N ILE A 394 28.09 -3.63 12.42
CA ILE A 394 28.73 -2.61 13.25
C ILE A 394 28.13 -2.74 14.65
N SER A 395 28.98 -2.84 15.67
CA SER A 395 28.51 -2.84 17.06
C SER A 395 27.93 -1.46 17.40
N PRO A 396 26.86 -1.38 18.22
CA PRO A 396 26.36 -0.11 18.72
C PRO A 396 27.35 0.52 19.70
N VAL A 397 27.44 1.84 19.73
CA VAL A 397 28.29 2.57 20.69
C VAL A 397 27.78 2.37 22.10
N SER A 398 28.67 2.00 23.02
CA SER A 398 28.37 1.99 24.44
C SER A 398 28.49 3.40 25.03
N VAL A 399 27.69 3.72 26.05
CA VAL A 399 27.77 5.02 26.74
C VAL A 399 29.17 5.27 27.31
N LYS A 400 29.86 4.21 27.75
CA LYS A 400 31.24 4.28 28.25
C LYS A 400 32.24 4.67 27.15
N GLU A 401 32.09 4.14 25.94
CA GLU A 401 32.89 4.57 24.79
C GLU A 401 32.56 6.01 24.39
N LEU A 402 31.27 6.38 24.45
CA LEU A 402 30.80 7.70 24.09
C LEU A 402 31.41 8.78 25.00
N SER A 403 31.48 8.53 26.31
CA SER A 403 32.10 9.44 27.27
C SER A 403 33.60 9.64 27.06
N HIS A 404 34.29 8.70 26.41
CA HIS A 404 35.71 8.85 26.07
C HIS A 404 35.92 9.55 24.72
N ASN A 405 34.95 9.48 23.81
CA ASN A 405 35.06 10.06 22.46
C ASN A 405 34.50 11.49 22.37
N ILE A 406 33.56 11.87 23.25
CA ILE A 406 33.03 13.22 23.33
C ILE A 406 33.89 14.02 24.31
N SER A 407 34.62 15.00 23.77
CA SER A 407 35.40 15.96 24.56
C SER A 407 34.60 17.20 24.95
N ASP A 408 33.57 17.55 24.19
CA ASP A 408 32.73 18.73 24.41
C ASP A 408 31.30 18.33 24.76
N PHE A 409 30.92 18.53 26.02
CA PHE A 409 29.57 18.31 26.54
C PHE A 409 28.73 19.58 26.55
N SER A 410 29.21 20.68 25.97
CA SER A 410 28.46 21.91 25.89
C SER A 410 27.23 21.77 25.00
N PHE A 411 26.14 22.40 25.40
CA PHE A 411 24.98 22.53 24.53
C PHE A 411 25.32 23.53 23.43
N LYS A 412 25.11 23.13 22.18
CA LYS A 412 25.30 23.97 20.99
C LYS A 412 24.22 25.05 21.00
N ARG A 413 24.49 26.16 21.66
CA ARG A 413 23.65 27.37 21.67
C ARG A 413 24.33 28.40 20.80
N ASP A 414 23.68 28.77 19.71
CA ASP A 414 24.11 29.87 18.87
C ASP A 414 22.92 30.80 18.63
N THR A 415 23.15 32.08 18.84
CA THR A 415 22.18 33.16 18.65
C THR A 415 22.80 34.31 17.86
N SER A 416 23.92 34.07 17.18
CA SER A 416 24.58 35.06 16.33
C SER A 416 23.70 35.48 15.17
N ASP A 417 23.91 36.71 14.69
CA ASP A 417 23.25 37.22 13.50
C ASP A 417 23.84 36.61 12.23
N ILE A 418 23.02 36.50 11.18
CA ILE A 418 23.41 35.92 9.90
C ILE A 418 23.93 37.01 8.96
N GLU A 419 25.04 36.73 8.27
CA GLU A 419 25.60 37.62 7.26
C GLU A 419 24.82 37.58 5.94
N CYS A 420 23.91 38.53 5.75
CA CYS A 420 23.03 38.58 4.57
C CYS A 420 23.72 38.93 3.24
N LYS A 421 24.99 39.34 3.24
CA LYS A 421 25.71 39.72 2.01
C LYS A 421 25.93 38.55 1.04
N ASN A 422 26.03 37.34 1.58
CA ASN A 422 26.37 36.14 0.81
C ASN A 422 25.15 35.26 0.50
N VAL A 423 23.97 35.62 1.02
CA VAL A 423 22.72 34.90 0.76
C VAL A 423 22.16 35.40 -0.57
N LYS A 424 21.80 34.50 -1.49
CA LYS A 424 21.13 34.86 -2.75
C LYS A 424 19.61 34.84 -2.53
N LYS A 425 18.91 35.95 -2.80
CA LYS A 425 17.44 36.00 -2.76
C LYS A 425 16.85 35.01 -3.76
N SER A 426 16.13 34.01 -3.29
CA SER A 426 15.46 33.01 -4.14
C SER A 426 14.08 32.62 -3.65
N LEU A 427 13.83 32.66 -2.34
CA LEU A 427 12.54 32.30 -1.77
C LEU A 427 11.44 33.28 -2.23
N ASN A 428 10.38 32.73 -2.80
CA ASN A 428 9.14 33.44 -3.10
C ASN A 428 8.00 32.78 -2.32
N LEU A 429 7.47 33.50 -1.32
CA LEU A 429 6.39 33.02 -0.48
C LEU A 429 5.01 33.28 -1.06
N ASP A 430 4.84 33.97 -2.19
CA ASP A 430 3.52 34.35 -2.70
C ASP A 430 2.80 33.20 -3.43
N LEU A 431 3.51 32.12 -3.75
CA LEU A 431 2.97 31.01 -4.53
C LEU A 431 2.19 30.03 -3.64
N GLU A 432 1.04 29.57 -4.13
CA GLU A 432 0.27 28.52 -3.48
C GLU A 432 1.02 27.17 -3.45
N VAL A 433 0.76 26.37 -2.43
CA VAL A 433 1.41 25.05 -2.25
C VAL A 433 1.03 24.08 -3.39
N GLU A 434 -0.17 24.22 -3.96
CA GLU A 434 -0.67 23.50 -5.12
C GLU A 434 0.26 23.66 -6.33
N VAL A 435 0.68 24.90 -6.60
CA VAL A 435 1.60 25.22 -7.69
C VAL A 435 2.97 24.63 -7.42
N ALA A 436 3.48 24.75 -6.19
CA ALA A 436 4.77 24.18 -5.80
C ALA A 436 4.83 22.65 -5.99
N LYS A 437 3.74 21.93 -5.66
CA LYS A 437 3.60 20.48 -5.91
C LYS A 437 3.68 20.14 -7.40
N GLY A 438 2.89 20.84 -8.22
CA GLY A 438 2.85 20.62 -9.66
C GLY A 438 4.19 20.91 -10.34
N VAL A 439 4.84 22.01 -9.97
CA VAL A 439 6.15 22.40 -10.52
C VAL A 439 7.25 21.44 -10.09
N ALA A 440 7.22 20.92 -8.85
CA ALA A 440 8.18 19.91 -8.41
C ALA A 440 8.06 18.62 -9.23
N ALA A 441 6.84 18.17 -9.53
CA ALA A 441 6.61 17.03 -10.40
C ALA A 441 7.16 17.28 -11.82
N GLU A 442 6.89 18.45 -12.40
CA GLU A 442 7.42 18.81 -13.73
C GLU A 442 8.95 18.90 -13.74
N LYS A 443 9.56 19.49 -12.72
CA LYS A 443 11.03 19.59 -12.62
C LYS A 443 11.67 18.21 -12.58
N ILE A 444 11.14 17.31 -11.75
CA ILE A 444 11.64 15.94 -11.66
C ILE A 444 11.42 15.20 -12.99
N CYS A 445 10.27 15.37 -13.66
CA CYS A 445 10.07 14.84 -15.02
C CYS A 445 11.15 15.32 -15.98
N LYS A 446 11.47 16.62 -16.03
CA LYS A 446 12.56 17.16 -16.88
C LYS A 446 13.93 16.58 -16.53
N ILE A 447 14.18 16.30 -15.26
CA ILE A 447 15.41 15.62 -14.82
C ILE A 447 15.43 14.19 -15.35
N ILE A 448 14.32 13.44 -15.24
CA ILE A 448 14.19 12.09 -15.81
C ILE A 448 14.38 12.12 -17.33
N GLU A 449 13.72 13.04 -18.03
CA GLU A 449 13.86 13.26 -19.48
C GLU A 449 15.32 13.46 -19.87
N LYS A 450 16.04 14.34 -19.16
CA LYS A 450 17.47 14.57 -19.39
C LYS A 450 18.27 13.27 -19.24
N TYR A 451 18.03 12.47 -18.18
CA TYR A 451 18.76 11.21 -17.97
C TYR A 451 18.38 10.11 -18.97
N VAL A 452 17.15 10.11 -19.47
CA VAL A 452 16.68 9.17 -20.50
C VAL A 452 17.26 9.54 -21.88
N LEU A 453 17.26 10.84 -22.23
CA LEU A 453 17.73 11.35 -23.52
C LEU A 453 19.26 11.34 -23.67
N THR A 454 20.00 11.57 -22.58
CA THR A 454 21.48 11.62 -22.63
C THR A 454 22.16 10.27 -22.87
N LYS A 455 21.41 9.16 -22.97
CA LYS A 455 21.96 7.80 -23.10
C LYS A 455 21.86 7.17 -24.49
N GLU A 456 21.44 7.91 -25.53
CA GLU A 456 21.69 7.42 -26.90
C GLU A 456 23.20 7.49 -27.21
N ASN A 457 23.76 6.31 -27.53
CA ASN A 457 25.14 6.05 -27.97
C ASN A 457 26.26 5.99 -26.91
N LYS A 458 26.31 4.89 -26.16
CA LYS A 458 27.61 4.20 -25.94
C LYS A 458 27.74 2.99 -26.86
N GLY A 459 27.67 3.26 -28.15
CA GLY A 459 28.30 2.41 -29.14
C GLY A 459 29.82 2.52 -28.97
N LYS A 460 30.47 1.36 -28.84
CA LYS A 460 31.92 1.10 -28.77
C LYS A 460 32.52 0.96 -27.37
N THR A 461 33.12 -0.22 -27.21
CA THR A 461 34.31 -0.64 -26.40
C THR A 461 33.94 -1.74 -25.40
N LEU A 462 34.66 -2.86 -25.25
CA LEU A 462 35.94 -3.38 -25.74
C LEU A 462 35.80 -4.91 -25.90
N LYS A 463 36.56 -5.52 -26.80
CA LYS A 463 36.75 -6.99 -26.85
C LYS A 463 37.19 -7.48 -25.46
N GLY A 464 36.40 -8.32 -24.79
CA GLY A 464 36.88 -9.12 -23.66
C GLY A 464 35.91 -9.39 -22.50
N GLU A 465 34.96 -8.51 -22.19
CA GLU A 465 34.04 -8.73 -21.06
C GLU A 465 32.60 -8.38 -21.45
N PHE A 466 31.85 -9.36 -21.95
CA PHE A 466 30.40 -9.26 -22.08
C PHE A 466 29.75 -9.35 -20.70
N MET A 467 29.95 -8.33 -19.86
CA MET A 467 29.04 -8.04 -18.76
C MET A 467 27.76 -7.45 -19.36
N LEU A 468 26.61 -8.04 -19.02
CA LEU A 468 25.32 -7.35 -19.08
C LEU A 468 25.49 -5.95 -18.47
N GLN A 469 25.60 -4.92 -19.30
CA GLN A 469 25.58 -3.53 -18.85
C GLN A 469 24.11 -3.20 -18.56
N LEU A 470 23.61 -3.69 -17.42
CA LEU A 470 22.34 -3.23 -16.88
C LEU A 470 22.51 -1.76 -16.52
N ASP A 471 21.67 -0.93 -17.10
CA ASP A 471 21.77 0.50 -16.92
C ASP A 471 21.21 0.89 -15.55
N ASP A 472 22.07 1.32 -14.63
CA ASP A 472 21.67 1.71 -13.26
C ASP A 472 21.07 3.12 -13.24
N VAL A 473 20.35 3.43 -12.16
CA VAL A 473 19.89 4.79 -11.86
C VAL A 473 21.12 5.68 -11.68
N HIS A 474 21.12 6.86 -12.33
CA HIS A 474 22.22 7.82 -12.21
C HIS A 474 22.46 8.20 -10.74
N LYS A 475 23.74 8.21 -10.30
CA LYS A 475 24.10 8.63 -8.94
C LYS A 475 23.71 10.09 -8.72
N GLY A 476 23.22 10.45 -7.54
CA GLY A 476 22.71 11.80 -7.25
C GLY A 476 21.25 12.02 -7.62
N PHE A 477 20.63 11.21 -8.48
CA PHE A 477 19.20 11.38 -8.82
C PHE A 477 18.28 11.24 -7.61
N ARG A 478 18.57 10.31 -6.69
CA ARG A 478 17.79 10.14 -5.45
C ARG A 478 17.91 11.34 -4.53
N LEU A 479 19.12 11.92 -4.45
CA LEU A 479 19.35 13.16 -3.72
C LEU A 479 18.50 14.30 -4.30
N GLU A 480 18.48 14.46 -5.63
CA GLU A 480 17.65 15.48 -6.29
C GLU A 480 16.16 15.29 -5.95
N CYS A 481 15.63 14.08 -6.09
CA CYS A 481 14.24 13.78 -5.73
C CYS A 481 13.92 14.11 -4.26
N VAL A 482 14.72 13.60 -3.32
CA VAL A 482 14.50 13.79 -1.89
C VAL A 482 14.64 15.27 -1.50
N LEU A 483 15.64 15.96 -2.03
CA LEU A 483 15.89 17.37 -1.72
C LEU A 483 14.76 18.27 -2.23
N LEU A 484 14.31 18.08 -3.47
CA LEU A 484 13.18 18.84 -4.04
C LEU A 484 11.89 18.57 -3.27
N SER A 485 11.61 17.32 -2.91
CA SER A 485 10.44 17.00 -2.07
C SER A 485 10.55 17.59 -0.66
N THR A 486 11.75 17.59 -0.06
CA THR A 486 11.98 18.21 1.27
C THR A 486 11.79 19.71 1.20
N HIS A 487 12.17 20.36 0.10
CA HIS A 487 11.90 21.78 -0.13
C HIS A 487 10.40 22.07 -0.15
N VAL A 488 9.61 21.34 -0.96
CA VAL A 488 8.15 21.54 -1.04
C VAL A 488 7.44 21.28 0.29
N GLU A 489 7.85 20.26 1.05
CA GLU A 489 7.29 20.03 2.39
C GLU A 489 7.66 21.16 3.36
N GLY A 490 8.91 21.63 3.32
CA GLY A 490 9.35 22.78 4.10
C GLY A 490 8.57 24.05 3.76
N TYR A 491 8.31 24.27 2.47
CA TYR A 491 7.51 25.40 1.95
C TYR A 491 6.08 25.35 2.51
N ASN A 492 5.45 24.18 2.46
CA ASN A 492 4.12 23.94 2.99
C ASN A 492 4.06 24.21 4.50
N ILE A 493 5.01 23.68 5.29
CA ILE A 493 5.08 23.90 6.74
C ILE A 493 5.20 25.39 7.05
N ILE A 494 6.06 26.12 6.35
CA ILE A 494 6.28 27.56 6.57
C ILE A 494 5.02 28.37 6.26
N ARG A 495 4.38 28.14 5.10
CA ARG A 495 3.16 28.87 4.74
C ARG A 495 2.00 28.58 5.69
N GLN A 496 1.86 27.34 6.17
CA GLN A 496 0.87 27.01 7.20
C GLN A 496 1.16 27.72 8.52
N LEU A 497 2.42 27.77 8.97
CA LEU A 497 2.79 28.49 10.19
C LEU A 497 2.62 30.02 10.08
N LEU A 498 2.66 30.56 8.85
CA LEU A 498 2.38 31.97 8.56
C LEU A 498 0.89 32.26 8.30
N ASN A 499 0.01 31.26 8.41
CA ASN A 499 -1.42 31.38 8.09
C ASN A 499 -1.71 31.91 6.67
N MET A 500 -0.84 31.59 5.70
CA MET A 500 -1.00 31.97 4.29
C MET A 500 -1.86 30.98 3.50
N GLU A 501 -2.24 29.86 4.12
CA GLU A 501 -3.10 28.82 3.53
C GLU A 501 -4.50 28.90 4.13
N SER A 502 -5.53 28.75 3.29
CA SER A 502 -6.90 28.61 3.76
C SER A 502 -7.05 27.31 4.54
N MET A 503 -7.74 27.37 5.68
CA MET A 503 -8.01 26.18 6.51
C MET A 503 -8.78 25.09 5.74
N LEU A 504 -9.58 25.47 4.75
CA LEU A 504 -10.37 24.55 3.92
C LEU A 504 -9.54 23.81 2.87
N SER A 505 -8.38 24.34 2.48
CA SER A 505 -7.51 23.78 1.44
C SER A 505 -6.18 23.25 1.97
N LEU A 506 -6.08 23.00 3.28
CA LEU A 506 -4.85 22.49 3.89
C LEU A 506 -4.43 21.16 3.28
N THR A 507 -3.16 21.09 2.88
CA THR A 507 -2.55 19.89 2.31
C THR A 507 -1.54 19.31 3.30
N ARG A 508 -1.79 18.07 3.74
CA ARG A 508 -0.81 17.27 4.46
C ARG A 508 0.00 16.42 3.50
N TYR A 509 1.30 16.28 3.78
CA TYR A 509 2.23 15.40 3.05
C TYR A 509 2.26 15.66 1.54
N THR A 510 2.80 16.80 1.13
CA THR A 510 2.96 17.15 -0.29
C THR A 510 3.75 16.09 -1.08
N SER A 511 4.65 15.37 -0.41
CA SER A 511 5.42 14.24 -0.99
C SER A 511 4.56 13.06 -1.43
N LEU A 512 3.34 12.93 -0.89
CA LEU A 512 2.41 11.86 -1.28
C LEU A 512 1.87 12.09 -2.69
N TYR A 513 1.64 13.34 -3.08
CA TYR A 513 1.32 13.68 -4.48
C TYR A 513 2.44 13.19 -5.41
N LEU A 514 3.70 13.50 -5.08
CA LEU A 514 4.86 13.04 -5.87
C LEU A 514 4.97 11.51 -5.89
N HIS A 515 4.78 10.84 -4.75
CA HIS A 515 4.77 9.38 -4.68
C HIS A 515 3.74 8.76 -5.64
N LYS A 516 2.48 9.21 -5.57
CA LYS A 516 1.41 8.68 -6.39
C LYS A 516 1.59 9.04 -7.86
N PHE A 517 2.05 10.26 -8.15
CA PHE A 517 2.34 10.72 -9.51
C PHE A 517 3.42 9.86 -10.18
N PHE A 518 4.58 9.67 -9.55
CA PHE A 518 5.66 8.87 -10.14
C PHE A 518 5.35 7.37 -10.21
N LYS A 519 4.36 6.88 -9.45
CA LYS A 519 3.85 5.51 -9.60
C LYS A 519 3.06 5.32 -10.90
N THR A 520 2.44 6.37 -11.44
CA THR A 520 1.54 6.30 -12.60
C THR A 520 2.03 7.10 -13.81
N VAL A 521 3.13 7.85 -13.69
CA VAL A 521 3.61 8.80 -14.72
C VAL A 521 3.83 8.17 -16.09
N THR A 522 4.30 6.93 -16.15
CA THR A 522 4.56 6.20 -17.40
C THR A 522 3.29 5.68 -18.08
N SER A 523 2.14 5.81 -17.43
CA SER A 523 0.81 5.44 -17.93
C SER A 523 -0.08 6.64 -18.24
N LEU A 524 0.39 7.87 -17.99
CA LEU A 524 -0.34 9.10 -18.30
C LEU A 524 -0.19 9.44 -19.79
N LYS A 525 -1.29 9.30 -20.55
CA LYS A 525 -1.34 9.66 -21.97
C LYS A 525 -1.04 11.15 -22.14
N GLY A 526 -0.19 11.50 -23.11
CA GLY A 526 0.23 12.88 -23.39
C GLY A 526 1.40 13.40 -22.53
N ASN A 527 1.90 12.60 -21.59
CA ASN A 527 3.17 12.88 -20.91
C ASN A 527 4.34 12.36 -21.77
N PHE A 528 5.48 13.06 -21.81
CA PHE A 528 6.67 12.60 -22.53
C PHE A 528 7.17 11.22 -22.03
N LEU A 529 6.93 10.92 -20.75
CA LEU A 529 7.33 9.66 -20.14
C LEU A 529 6.36 8.49 -20.42
N TYR A 530 5.29 8.72 -21.19
CA TYR A 530 4.32 7.68 -21.56
C TYR A 530 4.99 6.53 -22.32
N GLU A 531 4.76 5.30 -21.86
CA GLU A 531 5.32 4.05 -22.42
C GLU A 531 6.85 3.98 -22.52
N ASN A 532 7.57 4.92 -21.91
CA ASN A 532 9.02 4.92 -21.94
C ASN A 532 9.58 3.94 -20.91
N ALA A 533 9.98 2.76 -21.36
CA ALA A 533 10.52 1.70 -20.50
C ALA A 533 11.71 2.19 -19.64
N ASN A 534 12.58 3.05 -20.17
CA ASN A 534 13.74 3.55 -19.42
C ASN A 534 13.37 4.54 -18.31
N ALA A 535 12.23 5.21 -18.42
CA ALA A 535 11.74 6.12 -17.39
C ALA A 535 11.22 5.39 -16.15
N ILE A 536 10.77 4.13 -16.28
CA ILE A 536 10.14 3.34 -15.22
C ILE A 536 11.03 3.24 -13.98
N LYS A 537 12.31 2.84 -14.12
CA LYS A 537 13.25 2.75 -12.98
C LYS A 537 13.45 4.08 -12.26
N TYR A 538 13.54 5.19 -13.00
CA TYR A 538 13.74 6.51 -12.39
C TYR A 538 12.48 6.95 -11.65
N ALA A 539 11.31 6.78 -12.26
CA ALA A 539 10.03 7.08 -11.63
C ALA A 539 9.80 6.24 -10.36
N GLN A 540 10.04 4.93 -10.42
CA GLN A 540 9.95 4.03 -9.25
C GLN A 540 10.95 4.39 -8.14
N SER A 541 12.22 4.68 -8.51
CA SER A 541 13.23 5.08 -7.54
C SER A 541 12.89 6.42 -6.87
N CYS A 542 12.35 7.39 -7.62
CA CYS A 542 11.94 8.67 -7.06
C CYS A 542 10.72 8.49 -6.15
N GLY A 543 9.67 7.82 -6.65
CA GLY A 543 8.43 7.59 -5.91
C GLY A 543 8.65 6.84 -4.59
N THR A 544 9.61 5.91 -4.53
CA THR A 544 9.95 5.24 -3.26
C THR A 544 10.79 6.10 -2.32
N ALA A 545 11.70 6.91 -2.84
CA ALA A 545 12.56 7.78 -2.05
C ALA A 545 11.78 8.91 -1.35
N VAL A 546 10.84 9.56 -2.04
CA VAL A 546 10.09 10.71 -1.51
C VAL A 546 9.22 10.37 -0.30
N LEU A 547 8.80 9.11 -0.14
CA LEU A 547 8.06 8.65 1.05
C LEU A 547 8.87 8.77 2.36
N HIS A 548 10.20 8.80 2.27
CA HIS A 548 11.07 8.92 3.45
C HIS A 548 11.20 10.37 3.95
N VAL A 549 10.82 11.37 3.16
CA VAL A 549 10.82 12.78 3.57
C VAL A 549 9.81 13.05 4.69
N PRO A 550 8.50 12.79 4.52
CA PRO A 550 7.53 13.01 5.57
C PRO A 550 7.75 12.10 6.78
N ALA A 551 8.37 10.93 6.57
CA ALA A 551 8.76 10.02 7.66
C ALA A 551 9.78 10.64 8.64
N VAL A 552 10.62 11.56 8.16
CA VAL A 552 11.58 12.30 8.99
C VAL A 552 10.94 13.58 9.53
N LEU A 553 10.22 14.34 8.71
CA LEU A 553 9.67 15.65 9.11
C LEU A 553 8.51 15.57 10.11
N TYR A 554 7.65 14.56 10.03
CA TYR A 554 6.41 14.48 10.81
C TYR A 554 6.43 13.39 11.89
N ARG A 555 7.60 12.85 12.24
CA ARG A 555 7.72 11.74 13.18
C ARG A 555 7.14 12.10 14.55
N ARG A 556 6.12 11.35 15.00
CA ARG A 556 5.49 11.56 16.31
C ARG A 556 6.36 11.03 17.44
N ASN A 557 6.33 11.75 18.57
CA ASN A 557 7.01 11.33 19.78
C ASN A 557 6.26 10.12 20.40
N ILE A 558 7.00 9.28 21.15
CA ILE A 558 6.48 8.12 21.84
C ILE A 558 5.65 8.55 23.07
N TYR A 559 6.03 9.64 23.74
CA TYR A 559 5.38 10.10 24.96
C TYR A 559 4.08 10.89 24.69
N LEU A 560 4.15 11.87 23.77
CA LEU A 560 3.01 12.67 23.33
C LEU A 560 2.87 12.51 21.81
N SER A 561 1.96 11.64 21.40
CA SER A 561 1.77 11.26 19.99
C SER A 561 0.81 12.21 19.27
N GLU A 562 1.09 13.51 19.31
CA GLU A 562 0.33 14.54 18.61
C GLU A 562 0.96 14.95 17.27
N THR A 563 0.18 15.62 16.42
CA THR A 563 0.69 16.29 15.22
C THR A 563 1.30 17.63 15.58
N PHE A 564 2.46 17.95 15.01
CA PHE A 564 3.13 19.24 15.18
C PHE A 564 3.53 19.80 13.81
N LEU A 565 3.71 21.13 13.76
CA LEU A 565 4.31 21.83 12.62
C LEU A 565 5.63 22.46 13.06
N SER A 566 6.73 21.88 12.61
CA SER A 566 8.11 22.33 12.86
C SER A 566 9.06 21.68 11.86
N LEU A 567 10.16 22.36 11.52
CA LEU A 567 11.17 21.83 10.60
C LEU A 567 12.20 20.92 11.27
N TYR A 568 12.26 20.84 12.61
CA TYR A 568 13.27 20.04 13.32
C TYR A 568 12.71 19.01 14.31
N LEU A 569 11.50 19.20 14.85
CA LEU A 569 10.94 18.30 15.85
C LEU A 569 10.79 16.85 15.34
N GLY A 570 10.48 16.66 14.07
CA GLY A 570 10.43 15.32 13.47
C GLY A 570 11.77 14.60 13.52
N LEU A 571 12.86 15.32 13.22
CA LEU A 571 14.21 14.76 13.35
C LEU A 571 14.51 14.42 14.82
N SER A 572 14.18 15.32 15.75
CA SER A 572 14.39 15.06 17.19
C SER A 572 13.65 13.82 17.68
N ASN A 573 12.40 13.65 17.28
CA ASN A 573 11.57 12.50 17.65
C ASN A 573 12.05 11.20 16.98
N LEU A 574 12.65 11.29 15.79
CA LEU A 574 13.17 10.13 15.07
C LEU A 574 14.42 9.55 15.74
N VAL A 575 15.33 10.43 16.18
CA VAL A 575 16.63 10.02 16.78
C VAL A 575 16.63 10.11 18.30
N SER A 576 15.52 10.51 18.91
CA SER A 576 15.35 10.67 20.37
C SER A 576 16.39 11.58 21.01
N SER A 577 16.76 12.67 20.33
CA SER A 577 17.75 13.65 20.80
C SER A 577 17.49 15.03 20.20
N ASN A 578 17.98 16.10 20.82
CA ASN A 578 17.80 17.47 20.34
C ASN A 578 19.01 17.97 19.54
N PRO A 579 18.83 18.83 18.51
CA PRO A 579 19.93 19.36 17.71
C PRO A 579 21.03 20.08 18.52
N SER A 580 20.66 20.70 19.64
CA SER A 580 21.60 21.36 20.55
C SER A 580 22.41 20.40 21.43
N SER A 581 22.01 19.12 21.49
CA SER A 581 22.68 18.11 22.30
C SER A 581 24.06 17.75 21.74
N PRO A 582 25.07 17.53 22.59
CA PRO A 582 26.38 17.01 22.16
C PRO A 582 26.28 15.56 21.64
N PHE A 583 25.19 14.85 21.94
CA PHE A 583 24.98 13.45 21.52
C PHE A 583 24.22 13.32 20.19
N PHE A 584 23.80 14.42 19.58
CA PHE A 584 22.86 14.41 18.46
C PHE A 584 23.39 13.65 17.23
N GLU A 585 24.65 13.87 16.86
CA GLU A 585 25.26 13.23 15.70
C GLU A 585 25.46 11.73 15.91
N TYR A 586 25.82 11.32 17.12
CA TYR A 586 25.91 9.90 17.48
C TYR A 586 24.53 9.23 17.45
N ALA A 587 23.48 9.91 17.92
CA ALA A 587 22.11 9.39 17.85
C ALA A 587 21.65 9.17 16.39
N ILE A 588 21.96 10.12 15.49
CA ILE A 588 21.70 9.98 14.05
C ILE A 588 22.45 8.76 13.49
N ILE A 589 23.74 8.63 13.76
CA ILE A 589 24.55 7.52 13.23
C ILE A 589 24.06 6.17 13.78
N GLU A 590 23.77 6.06 15.07
CA GLU A 590 23.25 4.82 15.67
C GLU A 590 21.87 4.43 15.12
N PHE A 591 21.00 5.41 14.89
CA PHE A 591 19.73 5.18 14.19
C PHE A 591 19.98 4.57 12.79
N LEU A 592 20.95 5.08 12.04
CA LEU A 592 21.32 4.56 10.72
C LEU A 592 21.99 3.17 10.79
N VAL A 593 22.83 2.92 11.81
CA VAL A 593 23.45 1.62 12.09
C VAL A 593 22.39 0.55 12.29
N SER A 594 21.28 0.87 12.97
CA SER A 594 20.17 -0.06 13.19
C SER A 594 19.55 -0.60 11.89
N TYR A 595 19.52 0.21 10.83
CA TYR A 595 19.04 -0.19 9.50
C TYR A 595 20.14 -0.85 8.66
N PHE A 596 21.38 -0.36 8.77
CA PHE A 596 22.55 -0.93 8.10
C PHE A 596 22.77 -2.39 8.51
N ASN A 597 22.73 -2.68 9.81
CA ASN A 597 22.94 -4.03 10.36
C ASN A 597 21.88 -5.05 9.91
N LYS A 598 20.66 -4.58 9.60
CA LYS A 598 19.59 -5.42 9.03
C LYS A 598 19.79 -5.70 7.53
N GLY A 599 20.77 -5.06 6.89
CA GLY A 599 21.00 -5.11 5.45
C GLY A 599 19.85 -4.47 4.67
N SER A 600 19.30 -3.36 5.16
CA SER A 600 18.15 -2.67 4.56
C SER A 600 18.57 -1.48 3.70
N GLU A 601 18.00 -1.38 2.50
CA GLU A 601 18.14 -0.21 1.60
C GLU A 601 17.62 1.10 2.22
N LYS A 602 16.74 1.01 3.24
CA LYS A 602 16.22 2.16 4.00
C LYS A 602 17.34 3.01 4.62
N PHE A 603 18.52 2.42 4.91
CA PHE A 603 19.68 3.16 5.40
C PHE A 603 20.04 4.34 4.49
N ILE A 604 20.12 4.11 3.17
CA ILE A 604 20.51 5.15 2.21
C ILE A 604 19.44 6.23 2.13
N LEU A 605 18.16 5.83 2.06
CA LEU A 605 17.05 6.76 1.91
C LEU A 605 16.87 7.65 3.16
N TYR A 606 16.98 7.08 4.37
CA TYR A 606 16.97 7.86 5.61
C TYR A 606 18.19 8.76 5.74
N PHE A 607 19.39 8.30 5.35
CA PHE A 607 20.58 9.13 5.38
C PHE A 607 20.41 10.38 4.49
N ILE A 608 19.95 10.19 3.25
CA ILE A 608 19.70 11.31 2.33
C ILE A 608 18.61 12.25 2.87
N SER A 609 17.53 11.69 3.42
CA SER A 609 16.41 12.49 3.96
C SER A 609 16.82 13.32 5.18
N ILE A 610 17.57 12.75 6.13
CA ILE A 610 18.05 13.47 7.33
C ILE A 610 18.98 14.62 6.93
N MET A 611 19.94 14.36 6.04
CA MET A 611 20.85 15.40 5.53
C MET A 611 20.08 16.51 4.79
N SER A 612 19.09 16.13 3.95
CA SER A 612 18.25 17.09 3.22
C SER A 612 17.44 17.98 4.17
N VAL A 613 16.87 17.44 5.25
CA VAL A 613 16.15 18.21 6.26
C VAL A 613 17.06 19.22 6.97
N LEU A 614 18.30 18.85 7.29
CA LEU A 614 19.29 19.77 7.88
C LEU A 614 19.65 20.91 6.92
N TYR A 615 19.87 20.62 5.63
CA TYR A 615 20.12 21.67 4.63
C TYR A 615 18.93 22.59 4.41
N ILE A 616 17.71 22.06 4.40
CA ILE A 616 16.47 22.85 4.26
C ILE A 616 16.26 23.76 5.48
N ASN A 617 16.62 23.32 6.69
CA ASN A 617 16.61 24.20 7.87
C ASN A 617 17.55 25.41 7.68
N ILE A 618 18.78 25.19 7.20
CA ILE A 618 19.73 26.27 6.92
C ILE A 618 19.17 27.23 5.87
N TYR A 619 18.69 26.66 4.74
CA TYR A 619 18.16 27.43 3.62
C TYR A 619 17.03 28.37 4.04
N TYR A 620 15.99 27.86 4.70
CA TYR A 620 14.86 28.68 5.11
C TYR A 620 15.19 29.69 6.20
N TYR A 621 16.08 29.34 7.13
CA TYR A 621 16.54 30.29 8.15
C TYR A 621 17.25 31.49 7.52
N GLU A 622 18.22 31.23 6.63
CA GLU A 622 18.98 32.28 5.94
C GLU A 622 18.08 33.14 5.03
N GLN A 623 17.16 32.52 4.27
CA GLN A 623 16.24 33.26 3.38
C GLN A 623 15.25 34.14 4.14
N LEU A 624 14.64 33.63 5.22
CA LEU A 624 13.65 34.37 5.99
C LEU A 624 14.31 35.50 6.79
N TYR A 625 15.44 35.23 7.45
CA TYR A 625 16.17 36.25 8.22
C TYR A 625 16.57 37.43 7.34
N CYS A 626 17.09 37.17 6.13
CA CYS A 626 17.64 38.23 5.28
C CYS A 626 16.61 38.99 4.43
N TYR A 627 15.50 38.35 4.05
CA TYR A 627 14.56 38.94 3.08
C TYR A 627 13.12 39.07 3.57
N HIS A 628 12.76 38.40 4.68
CA HIS A 628 11.40 38.36 5.22
C HIS A 628 11.41 38.47 6.75
N ASN A 629 12.07 39.49 7.29
CA ASN A 629 12.33 39.63 8.73
C ASN A 629 11.03 39.59 9.58
N GLU A 630 9.93 40.16 9.08
CA GLU A 630 8.62 40.12 9.75
C GLU A 630 8.11 38.68 9.96
N HIS A 631 8.29 37.82 8.96
CA HIS A 631 7.94 36.39 9.05
C HIS A 631 8.96 35.61 9.87
N PHE A 632 10.23 36.03 9.86
CA PHE A 632 11.30 35.36 10.59
C PHE A 632 11.07 35.37 12.10
N GLU A 633 10.67 36.49 12.70
CA GLU A 633 10.44 36.57 14.15
C GLU A 633 9.37 35.58 14.64
N LEU A 634 8.34 35.34 13.83
CA LEU A 634 7.29 34.35 14.12
C LEU A 634 7.80 32.90 14.05
N LEU A 635 8.74 32.64 13.13
CA LEU A 635 9.19 31.29 12.80
C LEU A 635 10.53 30.89 13.42
N ARG A 636 11.27 31.84 14.01
CA ARG A 636 12.62 31.64 14.56
C ARG A 636 12.71 30.42 15.48
N SER A 637 11.68 30.18 16.30
CA SER A 637 11.62 29.06 17.25
C SER A 637 11.35 27.68 16.61
N LYS A 638 11.00 27.64 15.32
CA LYS A 638 10.60 26.42 14.61
C LYS A 638 11.70 25.84 13.72
N MET A 639 12.87 26.47 13.69
CA MET A 639 14.02 26.13 12.83
C MET A 639 15.32 25.98 13.62
N ILE A 640 16.30 25.28 13.05
CA ILE A 640 17.66 25.18 13.62
C ILE A 640 18.51 26.33 13.07
N HIS A 641 19.32 26.96 13.94
CA HIS A 641 20.28 27.99 13.55
C HIS A 641 21.31 27.45 12.52
N PRO A 642 21.64 28.19 11.44
CA PRO A 642 22.59 27.78 10.40
C PRO A 642 23.92 27.24 10.92
N ASN A 643 24.54 27.95 11.87
CA ASN A 643 25.82 27.52 12.45
C ASN A 643 25.73 26.20 13.21
N VAL A 644 24.62 25.95 13.91
CA VAL A 644 24.40 24.68 14.63
C VAL A 644 24.23 23.56 13.62
N ALA A 645 23.40 23.77 12.59
CA ALA A 645 23.19 22.79 11.53
C ALA A 645 24.47 22.50 10.73
N ASN A 646 25.29 23.51 10.41
CA ASN A 646 26.59 23.33 9.74
C ASN A 646 27.54 22.46 10.59
N ARG A 647 27.66 22.76 11.89
CA ARG A 647 28.47 21.94 12.82
C ARG A 647 27.99 20.49 12.86
N ILE A 648 26.68 20.28 12.91
CA ILE A 648 26.08 18.92 12.86
C ILE A 648 26.45 18.21 11.56
N LEU A 649 26.31 18.87 10.42
CA LEU A 649 26.62 18.30 9.09
C LEU A 649 28.11 17.93 8.97
N GLU A 650 29.00 18.81 9.41
CA GLU A 650 30.45 18.57 9.44
C GLU A 650 30.80 17.40 10.36
N ASN A 651 30.22 17.36 11.57
CA ASN A 651 30.41 16.27 12.52
C ASN A 651 29.91 14.93 11.99
N ILE A 652 28.74 14.89 11.33
CA ILE A 652 28.23 13.68 10.67
C ILE A 652 29.18 13.23 9.55
N SER A 653 29.68 14.17 8.74
CA SER A 653 30.66 13.90 7.67
C SER A 653 31.97 13.33 8.20
N MET A 654 32.46 13.84 9.34
CA MET A 654 33.64 13.30 10.02
C MET A 654 33.37 11.93 10.65
N LEU A 655 32.25 11.78 11.37
CA LEU A 655 31.88 10.54 12.06
C LEU A 655 31.71 9.39 11.08
N ILE A 656 30.99 9.57 9.97
CA ILE A 656 30.76 8.48 9.01
C ILE A 656 32.05 7.99 8.35
N LYS A 657 33.08 8.85 8.26
CA LYS A 657 34.42 8.52 7.75
C LYS A 657 35.35 7.91 8.80
N SER A 658 34.95 7.91 10.08
CA SER A 658 35.75 7.29 11.15
C SER A 658 35.91 5.77 10.95
N PRO A 659 36.96 5.14 11.52
CA PRO A 659 37.27 3.73 11.29
C PRO A 659 36.11 2.76 11.59
N ARG A 660 35.27 3.08 12.59
CA ARG A 660 34.11 2.27 12.97
C ARG A 660 33.03 2.28 11.88
N TYR A 661 32.73 3.45 11.33
CA TYR A 661 31.63 3.68 10.40
C TYR A 661 32.05 3.73 8.92
N ALA A 662 33.36 3.67 8.62
CA ALA A 662 33.91 3.72 7.27
C ALA A 662 33.28 2.70 6.31
N LYS A 663 32.77 1.56 6.81
CA LYS A 663 32.02 0.59 6.00
C LYS A 663 30.66 1.10 5.54
N MET A 664 29.95 1.86 6.37
CA MET A 664 28.71 2.54 5.98
C MET A 664 28.98 3.56 4.89
N TYR A 665 30.04 4.38 5.07
CA TYR A 665 30.46 5.34 4.05
C TYR A 665 30.83 4.66 2.72
N ALA A 666 31.70 3.64 2.77
CA ALA A 666 32.11 2.89 1.59
C ALA A 666 30.97 2.12 0.92
N LEU A 667 29.90 1.82 1.65
CA LEU A 667 28.68 1.25 1.07
C LEU A 667 27.82 2.34 0.43
N TYR A 668 27.64 3.48 1.10
CA TYR A 668 26.89 4.63 0.58
C TYR A 668 27.44 5.10 -0.78
N THR A 669 28.75 5.32 -0.90
CA THR A 669 29.39 5.80 -2.14
C THR A 669 29.33 4.81 -3.31
N LYS A 670 28.98 3.54 -3.05
CA LYS A 670 28.69 2.56 -4.10
C LYS A 670 27.32 2.74 -4.75
N PHE A 671 26.36 3.32 -4.04
CA PHE A 671 24.98 3.48 -4.50
C PHE A 671 24.64 4.93 -4.87
N ASP A 672 25.22 5.91 -4.20
CA ASP A 672 24.94 7.32 -4.43
C ASP A 672 26.21 8.18 -4.54
N ASP A 673 26.02 9.48 -4.80
CA ASP A 673 27.08 10.48 -4.97
C ASP A 673 27.45 11.18 -3.65
N GLU A 674 28.67 11.70 -3.55
CA GLU A 674 29.19 12.46 -2.41
C GLU A 674 28.73 13.92 -2.40
N VAL A 675 27.95 14.34 -3.40
CA VAL A 675 27.38 15.71 -3.50
C VAL A 675 26.65 16.13 -2.22
N ILE A 676 26.04 15.18 -1.50
CA ILE A 676 25.32 15.45 -0.25
C ILE A 676 26.20 16.05 0.86
N PHE A 677 27.52 15.91 0.80
CA PHE A 677 28.43 16.48 1.79
C PHE A 677 28.89 17.89 1.43
N ASN A 678 28.53 18.40 0.25
CA ASN A 678 28.93 19.72 -0.23
C ASN A 678 27.73 20.69 -0.19
N LYS A 679 27.78 21.66 0.74
CA LYS A 679 26.72 22.67 0.91
C LYS A 679 26.45 23.45 -0.38
N GLU A 680 27.49 23.91 -1.08
CA GLU A 680 27.37 24.76 -2.26
C GLU A 680 26.60 24.06 -3.39
N LYS A 681 26.97 22.82 -3.70
CA LYS A 681 26.29 22.02 -4.74
C LYS A 681 24.84 21.71 -4.39
N VAL A 682 24.55 21.44 -3.12
CA VAL A 682 23.18 21.22 -2.65
C VAL A 682 22.35 22.50 -2.80
N PHE A 683 22.92 23.65 -2.45
CA PHE A 683 22.27 24.96 -2.56
C PHE A 683 22.08 25.39 -4.02
N GLU A 684 22.99 25.06 -4.93
CA GLU A 684 22.82 25.26 -6.37
C GLU A 684 21.56 24.54 -6.90
N ILE A 685 21.29 23.31 -6.44
CA ILE A 685 20.08 22.57 -6.81
C ILE A 685 18.84 23.33 -6.32
N LEU A 686 18.83 23.80 -5.06
CA LEU A 686 17.73 24.58 -4.48
C LEU A 686 17.48 25.88 -5.26
N TYR A 687 18.53 26.67 -5.51
CA TYR A 687 18.42 27.91 -6.27
C TYR A 687 17.96 27.68 -7.71
N SER A 688 18.41 26.59 -8.35
CA SER A 688 17.94 26.21 -9.69
C SER A 688 16.47 25.81 -9.70
N PHE A 689 15.96 25.31 -8.58
CA PHE A 689 14.56 24.96 -8.41
C PHE A 689 13.71 26.21 -8.16
N ASP A 690 14.13 27.12 -7.27
CA ASP A 690 13.39 28.37 -7.02
C ASP A 690 13.28 29.23 -8.28
N GLN A 691 14.35 29.29 -9.08
CA GLN A 691 14.34 29.99 -10.37
C GLN A 691 13.34 29.34 -11.35
N PHE A 692 13.21 28.02 -11.32
CA PHE A 692 12.23 27.29 -12.11
C PHE A 692 10.80 27.49 -11.58
N LEU A 693 10.63 27.49 -10.25
CA LEU A 693 9.38 27.74 -9.55
C LEU A 693 8.81 29.13 -9.85
N SER A 694 9.69 30.12 -9.96
CA SER A 694 9.34 31.50 -10.31
C SER A 694 9.10 31.71 -11.82
N SER A 695 9.29 30.70 -12.67
CA SER A 695 9.12 30.84 -14.12
C SER A 695 7.65 30.68 -14.55
N ALA A 696 7.16 31.63 -15.34
CA ALA A 696 5.77 31.63 -15.82
C ALA A 696 5.43 30.39 -16.67
N ASP A 697 6.41 29.85 -17.40
CA ASP A 697 6.23 28.65 -18.22
C ASP A 697 6.03 27.38 -17.39
N ALA A 698 6.74 27.25 -16.26
CA ALA A 698 6.56 26.12 -15.34
C ALA A 698 5.20 26.21 -14.65
N GLN A 699 4.79 27.40 -14.21
CA GLN A 699 3.49 27.60 -13.56
C GLN A 699 2.32 27.31 -14.51
N LYS A 700 2.44 27.67 -15.80
CA LYS A 700 1.42 27.36 -16.82
C LYS A 700 1.34 25.86 -17.18
N LYS A 701 2.47 25.14 -17.13
CA LYS A 701 2.55 23.70 -17.44
C LYS A 701 2.23 22.81 -16.25
N ALA A 702 2.35 23.31 -15.03
CA ALA A 702 1.95 22.67 -13.79
C ALA A 702 0.42 22.57 -13.66
N LYS A 703 -0.23 21.80 -14.54
CA LYS A 703 -1.59 21.33 -14.29
C LYS A 703 -1.49 20.18 -13.29
N MET A 704 -2.00 20.40 -12.08
CA MET A 704 -2.13 19.33 -11.10
C MET A 704 -3.00 18.23 -11.68
N GLN A 705 -2.41 17.04 -11.86
CA GLN A 705 -3.19 15.88 -12.25
C GLN A 705 -4.06 15.50 -11.04
N ASN A 706 -5.32 15.14 -11.25
CA ASN A 706 -6.11 14.61 -10.14
C ASN A 706 -5.58 13.20 -9.80
N ILE A 707 -4.84 13.11 -8.69
CA ILE A 707 -4.27 11.86 -8.17
C ILE A 707 -5.00 11.41 -6.89
N SER A 708 -6.21 11.95 -6.66
CA SER A 708 -7.03 11.49 -5.54
C SER A 708 -7.38 10.01 -5.72
N ASP A 709 -7.47 9.28 -4.60
CA ASP A 709 -8.08 7.95 -4.59
C ASP A 709 -9.61 8.01 -4.61
N ASP A 710 -10.16 9.22 -4.46
CA ASP A 710 -11.58 9.50 -4.48
C ASP A 710 -12.18 9.23 -5.86
N LEU A 711 -13.38 8.66 -5.82
CA LEU A 711 -14.23 8.41 -6.97
C LEU A 711 -14.86 9.72 -7.46
N VAL A 712 -14.82 9.93 -8.78
CA VAL A 712 -15.65 10.96 -9.42
C VAL A 712 -16.76 10.23 -10.16
N ASP A 713 -17.88 10.06 -9.48
CA ASP A 713 -19.06 9.40 -10.04
C ASP A 713 -19.71 10.32 -11.09
N LEU A 714 -20.22 9.71 -12.16
CA LEU A 714 -20.97 10.40 -13.21
C LEU A 714 -22.44 10.46 -12.83
N ASP A 715 -23.12 11.54 -13.22
CA ASP A 715 -24.57 11.63 -13.08
C ASP A 715 -25.22 10.51 -13.90
N THR A 716 -25.86 9.56 -13.23
CA THR A 716 -26.59 8.47 -13.87
C THR A 716 -28.07 8.83 -13.94
N THR A 717 -28.62 8.93 -15.15
CA THR A 717 -30.03 9.29 -15.39
C THR A 717 -30.98 8.10 -15.24
N SER A 718 -30.53 7.05 -14.55
CA SER A 718 -31.10 5.72 -14.62
C SER A 718 -32.33 5.52 -13.72
N ASP A 719 -33.28 4.75 -14.25
CA ASP A 719 -34.51 4.37 -13.55
C ASP A 719 -34.21 3.49 -12.33
N GLY A 720 -34.84 3.81 -11.20
CA GLY A 720 -34.79 3.01 -9.98
C GLY A 720 -36.11 3.09 -9.20
N ILE A 721 -36.31 2.12 -8.30
CA ILE A 721 -37.41 2.12 -7.33
C ILE A 721 -37.31 3.41 -6.50
N GLY A 722 -38.31 4.30 -6.60
CA GLY A 722 -38.33 5.61 -5.94
C GLY A 722 -37.67 6.78 -6.68
N PHE A 723 -37.16 6.60 -7.91
CA PHE A 723 -36.47 7.65 -8.68
C PHE A 723 -37.13 8.00 -10.03
N ARG A 724 -38.32 7.46 -10.34
CA ARG A 724 -39.04 7.86 -11.57
C ARG A 724 -39.68 9.22 -11.34
N LYS A 725 -39.51 10.15 -12.30
CA LYS A 725 -40.28 11.41 -12.31
C LYS A 725 -41.79 11.18 -12.33
N GLU A 726 -42.24 10.05 -12.87
CA GLU A 726 -43.65 9.64 -12.88
C GLU A 726 -44.13 9.08 -11.53
N ASP A 727 -43.24 8.49 -10.71
CA ASP A 727 -43.59 7.87 -9.43
C ASP A 727 -43.78 8.92 -8.30
N ILE A 728 -43.15 10.10 -8.41
CA ILE A 728 -43.32 11.21 -7.45
C ILE A 728 -44.74 11.81 -7.51
N PHE A 729 -45.43 11.69 -8.65
CA PHE A 729 -46.79 12.21 -8.82
C PHE A 729 -47.90 11.29 -8.25
N PHE A 730 -47.60 10.03 -7.95
CA PHE A 730 -48.61 9.10 -7.42
C PHE A 730 -48.67 9.02 -5.89
N GLU A 731 -47.73 9.61 -5.16
CA GLU A 731 -47.87 9.80 -3.70
C GLU A 731 -48.93 10.87 -3.36
N SER A 732 -49.19 11.83 -4.25
CA SER A 732 -50.22 12.85 -4.02
C SER A 732 -51.66 12.38 -4.27
N GLU A 733 -51.88 11.26 -4.96
CA GLU A 733 -53.23 10.81 -5.35
C GLU A 733 -53.80 9.68 -4.47
N ASN A 734 -53.00 9.11 -3.55
CA ASN A 734 -53.47 8.05 -2.63
C ASN A 734 -53.53 8.46 -1.15
N ILE A 735 -53.42 9.76 -0.83
CA ILE A 735 -53.77 10.29 0.50
C ILE A 735 -55.21 10.80 0.44
N GLY A 736 -56.14 9.84 0.32
CA GLY A 736 -57.55 10.06 0.62
C GLY A 736 -57.79 9.82 2.11
N SER A 737 -58.13 10.89 2.83
CA SER A 737 -58.56 10.98 4.24
C SER A 737 -57.49 10.76 5.32
N MET A 738 -57.00 11.85 5.93
CA MET A 738 -57.55 12.37 7.19
C MET A 738 -57.04 13.80 7.41
N GLU A 739 -57.84 14.59 8.10
CA GLU A 739 -57.89 16.06 8.04
C GLU A 739 -56.62 16.79 8.47
N SER A 740 -56.38 17.91 7.79
CA SER A 740 -55.59 19.03 8.26
C SER A 740 -56.17 19.60 9.56
N ALA A 741 -55.33 19.71 10.59
CA ALA A 741 -55.47 20.78 11.57
C ALA A 741 -54.07 21.31 11.85
N GLY A 742 -53.79 22.50 11.30
CA GLY A 742 -52.73 23.32 11.81
C GLY A 742 -53.15 23.85 13.18
N GLU A 743 -52.26 23.74 14.15
CA GLU A 743 -52.29 24.60 15.32
C GLU A 743 -50.88 25.11 15.55
N GLU A 744 -50.78 26.42 15.37
CA GLU A 744 -49.72 27.30 15.82
C GLU A 744 -49.53 27.13 17.33
N THR A 745 -48.31 26.84 17.76
CA THR A 745 -47.84 27.28 19.07
C THR A 745 -46.47 27.93 18.91
N ASP A 746 -46.53 29.26 18.78
CA ASP A 746 -45.48 30.16 19.21
C ASP A 746 -45.21 29.93 20.70
N GLU A 747 -44.01 29.49 21.07
CA GLU A 747 -43.42 29.81 22.36
C GLU A 747 -42.06 30.45 22.16
N ASP A 748 -41.96 31.64 22.76
CA ASP A 748 -40.84 32.56 22.72
C ASP A 748 -39.53 31.95 23.23
N LEU A 749 -38.47 32.15 22.45
CA LEU A 749 -37.08 31.94 22.85
C LEU A 749 -36.64 33.04 23.81
N GLU A 750 -35.96 32.70 24.91
CA GLU A 750 -34.98 33.61 25.49
C GLU A 750 -33.55 33.14 25.19
N GLY A 751 -32.82 33.98 24.44
CA GLY A 751 -31.38 34.10 24.61
C GLY A 751 -30.47 33.72 23.44
N ILE A 752 -30.88 33.82 22.16
CA ILE A 752 -29.93 33.76 21.04
C ILE A 752 -30.31 34.78 19.96
N ASP A 753 -29.33 35.60 19.55
CA ASP A 753 -29.46 36.63 18.51
C ASP A 753 -29.86 36.01 17.16
N LYS A 754 -31.15 36.16 16.78
CA LYS A 754 -31.77 35.56 15.59
C LYS A 754 -31.07 35.92 14.27
N ASN A 755 -30.30 37.02 14.24
CA ASN A 755 -29.53 37.41 13.06
C ASN A 755 -28.20 36.65 12.90
N GLN A 756 -27.61 36.13 13.99
CA GLN A 756 -26.42 35.28 13.92
C GLN A 756 -26.79 33.84 13.56
N GLN A 757 -27.89 33.33 14.11
CA GLN A 757 -28.44 32.03 13.71
C GLN A 757 -28.84 32.02 12.24
N LYS A 758 -29.52 33.05 11.71
CA LYS A 758 -29.83 33.11 10.27
C LYS A 758 -28.58 33.08 9.38
N LYS A 759 -27.52 33.81 9.74
CA LYS A 759 -26.26 33.79 8.99
C LYS A 759 -25.52 32.46 9.10
N ILE A 760 -25.54 31.80 10.26
CA ILE A 760 -24.92 30.48 10.45
C ILE A 760 -25.73 29.41 9.73
N THR A 761 -27.06 29.50 9.72
CA THR A 761 -27.94 28.53 9.01
C THR A 761 -27.90 28.75 7.50
N GLU A 762 -27.77 30.00 7.02
CA GLU A 762 -27.44 30.31 5.63
C GLU A 762 -26.05 29.80 5.25
N TYR A 763 -25.04 29.94 6.13
CA TYR A 763 -23.69 29.42 5.85
C TYR A 763 -23.64 27.89 5.86
N LEU A 764 -24.37 27.23 6.79
CA LEU A 764 -24.49 25.78 6.87
C LEU A 764 -25.30 25.19 5.70
N SER A 765 -26.31 25.91 5.19
CA SER A 765 -27.06 25.50 4.00
C SER A 765 -26.32 25.76 2.67
N MET A 766 -25.24 26.54 2.70
CA MET A 766 -24.30 26.70 1.57
C MET A 766 -23.19 25.64 1.56
N ILE A 767 -23.08 24.83 2.62
CA ILE A 767 -22.17 23.67 2.67
C ILE A 767 -22.99 22.45 2.25
N PRO A 768 -22.68 21.78 1.13
CA PRO A 768 -23.28 20.49 0.82
C PRO A 768 -22.91 19.51 1.95
N GLU A 769 -23.90 18.96 2.65
CA GLU A 769 -23.71 18.04 3.79
C GLU A 769 -22.91 16.75 3.45
N GLY A 770 -22.52 16.57 2.19
CA GLY A 770 -21.63 15.48 1.73
C GLY A 770 -20.12 15.78 1.77
N GLU A 771 -19.66 17.03 1.97
CA GLU A 771 -18.22 17.35 1.90
C GLU A 771 -17.46 17.22 3.24
N SER A 772 -18.11 17.46 4.38
CA SER A 772 -17.45 17.42 5.69
C SER A 772 -17.13 16.00 6.18
N ALA A 773 -17.99 15.02 5.88
CA ALA A 773 -17.77 13.61 6.24
C ALA A 773 -16.65 12.95 5.41
N ASN A 774 -16.34 13.47 4.22
CA ASN A 774 -15.30 12.92 3.34
C ASN A 774 -13.87 13.36 3.72
N LEU A 775 -13.70 14.52 4.36
CA LEU A 775 -12.40 15.02 4.82
C LEU A 775 -11.75 14.11 5.89
N ASP A 776 -12.54 13.56 6.81
CA ASP A 776 -12.06 12.65 7.85
C ASP A 776 -11.64 11.28 7.31
N ASN A 777 -12.31 10.79 6.25
CA ASN A 777 -11.94 9.54 5.59
C ASN A 777 -10.68 9.69 4.72
N LYS A 778 -10.56 10.80 3.99
CA LYS A 778 -9.38 11.14 3.15
C LYS A 778 -8.09 11.13 3.98
N ASN A 779 -8.19 11.65 5.19
CA ASN A 779 -7.10 11.76 6.14
C ASN A 779 -6.69 10.41 6.77
N LYS A 780 -7.64 9.51 7.03
CA LYS A 780 -7.37 8.18 7.63
C LYS A 780 -6.64 7.24 6.68
N GLU A 781 -6.97 7.21 5.40
CA GLU A 781 -6.29 6.33 4.43
C GLU A 781 -4.85 6.80 4.17
N LEU A 782 -4.66 8.11 4.01
CA LEU A 782 -3.34 8.75 3.89
C LEU A 782 -2.49 8.52 5.15
N GLU A 783 -3.11 8.59 6.32
CA GLU A 783 -2.46 8.28 7.60
C GLU A 783 -2.11 6.79 7.70
N LEU A 784 -2.93 5.85 7.20
CA LEU A 784 -2.65 4.40 7.22
C LEU A 784 -1.44 4.01 6.35
N GLU A 785 -1.24 4.62 5.19
CA GLU A 785 -0.06 4.37 4.35
C GLU A 785 1.23 4.88 5.01
N LEU A 786 1.17 6.06 5.64
CA LEU A 786 2.30 6.70 6.33
C LEU A 786 2.46 6.23 7.78
N TYR A 787 1.47 5.54 8.37
CA TYR A 787 1.47 5.05 9.75
C TYR A 787 2.68 4.14 10.04
N LYS A 788 3.07 3.36 9.03
CA LYS A 788 4.25 2.49 9.04
C LYS A 788 5.56 3.26 9.24
N TYR A 789 5.56 4.55 8.95
CA TYR A 789 6.73 5.42 8.96
C TYR A 789 6.66 6.49 10.07
N ILE A 790 5.47 7.00 10.39
CA ILE A 790 5.27 8.13 11.31
C ILE A 790 5.00 7.70 12.77
N GLY A 791 4.44 6.51 12.97
CA GLY A 791 4.08 5.98 14.31
C GLY A 791 2.63 6.28 14.71
N PRO A 792 2.10 5.55 15.71
CA PRO A 792 0.68 5.58 16.04
C PRO A 792 0.20 6.84 16.77
N ILE A 793 -1.08 7.19 16.62
CA ILE A 793 -1.79 8.10 17.55
C ILE A 793 -2.36 7.23 18.67
N ASN A 794 -2.09 7.57 19.93
CA ASN A 794 -2.84 7.02 21.05
C ASN A 794 -4.24 7.66 21.08
N ASN A 795 -5.23 7.01 20.48
CA ASN A 795 -6.63 7.46 20.50
C ASN A 795 -7.35 7.20 21.84
N ASN A 796 -6.63 6.93 22.94
CA ASN A 796 -7.23 6.54 24.22
C ASN A 796 -7.70 7.73 25.08
N THR A 797 -7.85 8.94 24.54
CA THR A 797 -8.28 10.12 25.31
C THR A 797 -9.56 10.77 24.79
N THR A 798 -10.47 9.99 24.19
CA THR A 798 -11.87 10.37 23.97
C THR A 798 -12.85 9.36 24.56
N GLU A 799 -12.49 8.72 25.67
CA GLU A 799 -13.49 8.28 26.65
C GLU A 799 -13.53 9.35 27.72
N VAL A 800 -14.46 10.29 27.55
CA VAL A 800 -14.98 11.10 28.66
C VAL A 800 -15.37 10.09 29.72
N GLY A 801 -14.63 10.08 30.82
CA GLY A 801 -14.95 9.26 31.97
C GLY A 801 -16.40 9.52 32.34
N THR A 802 -17.25 8.50 32.20
CA THR A 802 -18.51 8.43 32.92
C THR A 802 -18.15 8.50 34.39
N ILE A 803 -18.27 9.71 34.94
CA ILE A 803 -18.27 9.98 36.36
C ILE A 803 -19.33 9.07 36.97
N SER A 804 -18.84 8.14 37.79
CA SER A 804 -19.63 7.38 38.75
C SER A 804 -20.52 8.36 39.51
N SER A 805 -21.82 8.10 39.46
CA SER A 805 -22.87 8.82 40.16
C SER A 805 -22.56 8.96 41.65
N HIS A 806 -22.17 10.15 42.09
CA HIS A 806 -22.52 10.68 43.40
C HIS A 806 -22.96 12.13 43.24
N SER A 807 -24.20 12.37 43.61
CA SER A 807 -24.95 13.63 43.58
C SER A 807 -24.22 14.79 44.29
N PRO A 808 -24.39 16.04 43.82
CA PRO A 808 -23.72 17.21 44.38
C PRO A 808 -24.42 17.65 45.68
N SER A 809 -23.63 17.89 46.74
CA SER A 809 -24.06 18.75 47.84
C SER A 809 -23.49 20.15 47.61
N ALA A 810 -24.40 21.11 47.49
CA ALA A 810 -24.15 22.50 47.19
C ALA A 810 -23.41 23.27 48.30
N SER A 811 -22.80 24.38 47.85
CA SER A 811 -22.44 25.60 48.61
C SER A 811 -21.29 25.47 49.62
N SER A 812 -20.42 26.44 49.86
CA SER A 812 -20.07 27.74 49.26
C SER A 812 -18.96 28.33 50.14
N HIS A 813 -18.19 29.25 49.57
CA HIS A 813 -17.33 30.25 50.21
C HIS A 813 -15.91 29.87 50.68
N GLU A 814 -14.98 30.59 50.03
CA GLU A 814 -13.90 31.41 50.59
C GLU A 814 -12.71 30.75 51.29
N GLY A 815 -11.52 31.11 50.75
CA GLY A 815 -10.49 31.69 51.59
C GLY A 815 -9.22 30.88 51.80
N LEU A 816 -8.18 31.29 51.06
CA LEU A 816 -6.82 31.58 51.55
C LEU A 816 -5.92 30.45 52.10
N ASP A 817 -4.79 30.34 51.41
CA ASP A 817 -3.41 30.28 51.90
C ASP A 817 -2.82 29.03 52.60
N ALA A 818 -1.61 28.74 52.10
CA ALA A 818 -0.39 28.32 52.81
C ALA A 818 -0.35 26.87 53.35
N GLU A 819 0.58 26.05 52.82
CA GLU A 819 1.90 25.74 53.45
C GLU A 819 1.72 25.10 54.83
N GLU A 820 2.02 23.82 55.06
CA GLU A 820 3.33 23.19 55.24
C GLU A 820 2.98 21.73 55.59
N GLY A 821 3.70 20.69 55.21
CA GLY A 821 5.13 20.52 55.41
C GLY A 821 5.34 19.46 56.49
N SER A 822 6.06 18.39 56.11
CA SER A 822 6.84 17.51 57.02
C SER A 822 6.01 16.54 57.90
N ASP A 823 6.43 15.32 58.23
CA ASP A 823 7.63 14.58 57.88
C ASP A 823 7.52 13.13 58.40
N VAL A 824 8.40 12.27 57.88
CA VAL A 824 9.10 11.20 58.64
C VAL A 824 8.25 9.98 59.05
N THR A 825 8.31 8.87 58.30
CA THR A 825 9.18 7.67 58.55
C THR A 825 9.07 7.13 59.98
N SER A 826 8.81 5.85 60.25
CA SER A 826 9.54 4.69 59.78
C SER A 826 8.88 3.39 60.27
N SER A 827 8.85 2.39 59.37
CA SER A 827 9.06 0.94 59.58
C SER A 827 9.00 0.33 61.00
N VAL A 828 8.36 -0.85 61.12
CA VAL A 828 9.01 -2.17 61.34
C VAL A 828 7.96 -3.25 61.70
N GLN A 829 7.98 -4.36 60.93
CA GLN A 829 7.82 -5.82 61.26
C GLN A 829 6.80 -6.28 62.32
N ASP A 830 6.22 -7.48 62.33
CA ASP A 830 6.07 -8.67 61.47
C ASP A 830 5.05 -9.57 62.25
N VAL A 831 4.73 -10.75 61.71
CA VAL A 831 4.32 -11.99 62.43
C VAL A 831 2.82 -12.33 62.41
N LYS A 832 2.48 -13.26 61.49
CA LYS A 832 1.84 -14.60 61.63
C LYS A 832 0.65 -14.74 62.62
N GLU A 833 -0.42 -15.50 62.37
CA GLU A 833 -0.55 -16.90 61.89
C GLU A 833 -2.06 -17.14 61.58
N LYS A 834 -2.44 -17.83 60.49
CA LYS A 834 -2.96 -19.23 60.46
C LYS A 834 -4.04 -19.54 61.52
N THR A 835 -5.14 -20.27 61.28
CA THR A 835 -5.57 -21.20 60.23
C THR A 835 -6.99 -21.64 60.60
N GLY A 836 -7.85 -21.83 59.61
CA GLY A 836 -8.54 -23.10 59.40
C GLY A 836 -9.97 -23.13 59.94
N GLN A 837 -10.84 -24.01 59.47
CA GLN A 837 -10.78 -24.96 58.36
C GLN A 837 -12.18 -25.55 58.23
N MET A 838 -12.59 -25.87 56.99
CA MET A 838 -13.56 -26.92 56.66
C MET A 838 -15.02 -26.76 57.17
N GLY A 839 -16.03 -27.16 56.43
CA GLY A 839 -16.13 -27.91 55.18
C GLY A 839 -17.59 -27.87 54.75
N LYS A 840 -17.81 -27.79 53.43
CA LYS A 840 -18.34 -28.90 52.62
C LYS A 840 -19.86 -29.05 52.75
N ASP A 841 -20.59 -28.72 51.68
CA ASP A 841 -21.05 -29.78 50.79
C ASP A 841 -21.70 -29.28 49.48
N PHE A 842 -21.14 -29.79 48.38
CA PHE A 842 -21.77 -30.36 47.18
C PHE A 842 -22.55 -29.44 46.20
N LYS A 843 -21.98 -29.19 45.00
CA LYS A 843 -22.19 -29.91 43.70
C LYS A 843 -23.60 -29.63 43.12
N ARG A 844 -23.84 -29.31 41.84
CA ARG A 844 -23.19 -29.46 40.52
C ARG A 844 -24.14 -28.73 39.54
N MET A 845 -23.72 -27.91 38.57
CA MET A 845 -23.50 -28.26 37.15
C MET A 845 -23.18 -26.93 36.41
N LYS A 846 -21.98 -26.78 35.83
CA LYS A 846 -21.65 -26.93 34.39
C LYS A 846 -22.30 -25.89 33.45
N GLY A 847 -21.45 -25.02 32.91
CA GLY A 847 -21.67 -24.29 31.65
C GLY A 847 -20.45 -23.45 31.29
N LYS A 848 -19.62 -23.93 30.37
CA LYS A 848 -18.45 -23.23 29.81
C LYS A 848 -18.92 -21.99 29.03
N SER A 849 -18.36 -20.82 29.32
CA SER A 849 -18.29 -19.71 28.36
C SER A 849 -16.83 -19.31 28.16
N SER A 850 -16.33 -19.60 26.96
CA SER A 850 -15.06 -19.11 26.46
C SER A 850 -15.30 -17.74 25.81
N SER A 851 -14.84 -16.66 26.44
CA SER A 851 -14.61 -15.38 25.79
C SER A 851 -13.29 -14.78 26.26
N GLN A 852 -12.18 -15.35 25.77
CA GLN A 852 -10.91 -14.64 25.76
C GLN A 852 -11.02 -13.50 24.75
N PHE A 853 -11.43 -12.32 25.21
CA PHE A 853 -11.13 -11.07 24.53
C PHE A 853 -9.61 -10.89 24.54
N ARG A 854 -8.99 -11.16 23.38
CA ARG A 854 -7.60 -10.80 23.11
C ARG A 854 -7.49 -9.29 23.05
N LYS A 855 -6.95 -8.70 24.13
CA LYS A 855 -6.24 -7.42 24.05
C LYS A 855 -5.13 -7.55 23.00
N GLY A 856 -5.04 -6.54 22.13
CA GLY A 856 -4.06 -6.46 21.06
C GLY A 856 -2.65 -6.57 21.62
N THR A 857 -1.89 -7.54 21.10
CA THR A 857 -0.45 -7.64 21.30
C THR A 857 0.24 -7.31 19.99
N ASP A 858 0.79 -6.10 19.97
CA ASP A 858 1.92 -5.72 19.14
C ASP A 858 3.01 -6.78 19.25
N SER A 859 3.30 -7.46 18.15
CA SER A 859 4.44 -8.37 18.07
C SER A 859 5.65 -7.59 17.58
N TYR A 860 6.30 -6.86 18.50
CA TYR A 860 7.73 -6.61 18.39
C TYR A 860 8.44 -7.95 18.70
N GLU A 861 8.87 -8.67 17.66
CA GLU A 861 9.82 -9.77 17.83
C GLU A 861 11.19 -9.20 18.21
N SER A 862 11.37 -8.90 19.51
CA SER A 862 12.65 -8.80 20.18
C SER A 862 12.69 -9.86 21.27
N LEU A 863 13.34 -11.00 21.02
CA LEU A 863 13.84 -11.86 22.10
C LEU A 863 15.13 -12.52 21.64
N THR A 864 16.23 -11.84 21.94
CA THR A 864 17.53 -12.46 22.16
C THR A 864 17.39 -13.44 23.32
N SER A 865 17.73 -14.69 23.03
CA SER A 865 17.93 -15.77 24.00
C SER A 865 19.04 -15.43 25.00
N LEU A 866 18.72 -15.42 26.29
CA LEU A 866 19.66 -15.76 27.36
C LEU A 866 18.96 -16.79 28.25
N GLY A 867 19.64 -17.92 28.46
CA GLY A 867 19.03 -19.17 28.92
C GLY A 867 18.89 -19.31 30.42
N GLN A 868 18.09 -20.30 30.80
CA GLN A 868 18.29 -21.12 31.99
C GLN A 868 17.50 -22.44 31.82
N ILE A 869 18.29 -23.49 31.64
CA ILE A 869 18.26 -24.81 32.31
C ILE A 869 16.89 -25.50 32.50
N SER A 870 16.86 -26.70 31.94
CA SER A 870 15.89 -27.78 32.01
C SER A 870 15.56 -28.31 33.42
N SER A 871 14.32 -28.77 33.59
CA SER A 871 13.99 -29.98 34.35
C SER A 871 12.71 -30.62 33.80
N GLY A 872 12.85 -31.66 32.97
CA GLY A 872 11.91 -32.80 32.94
C GLY A 872 12.21 -33.69 34.16
N GLU A 873 11.48 -34.73 34.56
CA GLU A 873 10.37 -35.57 34.07
C GLU A 873 9.69 -36.11 35.36
N PHE A 874 8.49 -36.70 35.33
CA PHE A 874 8.18 -38.14 35.25
C PHE A 874 6.64 -38.25 35.37
N SER A 875 5.89 -39.19 34.79
CA SER A 875 6.04 -40.64 34.50
C SER A 875 4.88 -41.06 33.55
N ASN A 876 4.81 -42.17 32.80
CA ASN A 876 5.43 -43.50 32.87
C ASN A 876 5.26 -44.28 31.54
N GLU A 877 6.25 -45.16 31.27
CA GLU A 877 6.19 -46.54 30.69
C GLU A 877 5.64 -46.76 29.25
N ASP A 878 6.22 -47.58 28.36
CA ASP A 878 6.96 -48.83 28.59
C ASP A 878 7.76 -49.35 27.35
N LYS A 879 8.83 -50.12 27.62
CA LYS A 879 9.64 -51.08 26.79
C LYS A 879 10.53 -50.55 25.64
N GLY A 880 11.82 -50.88 25.51
CA GLY A 880 12.75 -51.76 26.24
C GLY A 880 13.91 -52.23 25.32
N SER A 881 15.03 -52.68 25.94
CA SER A 881 16.25 -53.35 25.40
C SER A 881 17.45 -52.45 25.05
N ASN A 882 18.40 -52.23 26.00
CA ASN A 882 19.62 -53.02 26.29
C ASN A 882 20.75 -52.78 25.26
N THR A 883 22.03 -52.54 25.56
CA THR A 883 22.94 -52.81 26.69
C THR A 883 24.23 -52.01 26.39
N ASN A 884 24.77 -51.16 27.26
CA ASN A 884 25.59 -51.39 28.47
C ASN A 884 27.11 -51.45 28.23
N ILE A 885 27.84 -50.69 29.07
CA ILE A 885 29.21 -50.92 29.63
C ILE A 885 30.39 -50.12 29.03
N SER A 886 30.72 -49.01 29.69
CA SER A 886 32.09 -48.54 30.06
C SER A 886 32.69 -49.47 31.15
N PRO A 887 34.01 -49.52 31.47
CA PRO A 887 34.77 -48.43 32.18
C PRO A 887 36.25 -48.31 31.73
N GLU A 888 36.96 -47.17 31.87
CA GLU A 888 37.79 -46.72 33.03
C GLU A 888 38.71 -47.83 33.59
N GLU A 889 40.00 -47.65 33.91
CA GLU A 889 41.01 -46.58 33.85
C GLU A 889 42.36 -47.28 34.22
N GLU A 890 43.47 -46.52 34.27
CA GLU A 890 44.73 -46.82 34.97
C GLU A 890 45.94 -47.45 34.23
N THR A 891 47.10 -46.87 34.55
CA THR A 891 48.49 -47.16 34.16
C THR A 891 49.31 -47.27 35.46
N PRO A 892 50.54 -47.83 35.47
CA PRO A 892 50.80 -49.27 35.45
C PRO A 892 51.62 -49.76 36.67
N GLU A 893 51.45 -51.05 36.94
CA GLU A 893 52.38 -52.13 37.33
C GLU A 893 53.47 -51.96 38.42
N GLN A 894 53.35 -52.80 39.45
CA GLN A 894 54.30 -53.81 40.00
C GLN A 894 53.50 -54.62 41.07
N GLU A 895 53.63 -55.92 41.34
CA GLU A 895 54.59 -56.98 40.98
C GLU A 895 54.01 -58.37 41.38
N MET A 896 54.56 -59.43 40.77
CA MET A 896 54.36 -60.90 40.94
C MET A 896 53.20 -61.61 40.23
#